data_AF-A0A2P6NAJ2-F1
#
_entry.id   AF-A0A2P6NAJ2-F1
#
_cell.length_a   1.000
_cell.length_b   1.000
_cell.length_c   1.000
_cell.angle_alpha   90.00
_cell.angle_beta   90.00
_cell.angle_gamma   90.00
#
_symmetry.space_group_name_H-M   'P 1'
#
loop_
_entity.id
_entity.type
_entity.pdbx_description
1 polymer ?
#
loop_
_entity_poly.entity_id
_entity_poly.type
_entity_poly.pdbx_seq_one_letter_code
_entity_poly.pdbx_strand_id
1 'polypeptide(L)'
;MMQPSNLRGALNEVSLRCVLLALFLSIGCEAQSDLALVSTMKGIWSSLNGSSQYWTGNNVCNSTDYNGITCDRTSSYPTSFVFNALNSSSIKLTGSFPPQIGLLTNLTRLDLGSNQLSGSILPSICDLTGLTYIDLSRNLFNGSLPSCLGQLYHLKSLILDTNRLSGSVPRSIANLTSLSQCNLGTNPSLCFPWNVSSICGTTVSNKCASSASLVATMKSIWTTLGGPTQYWKGNQTCNPADYIGVTCDSTASYPVSIVYNPQSDTSLTKLTGRLSPLIGSLSNLTKIDLGINLITGIIPSTICNLTQLTSLDLGFSSITGGLPSCMGTSNLQMVDLFFGGVSANNSILDVIYLSKTSLSGPFPSCITNSLVNLVGLNLGRTALNGSIPDSICNLTGLDYLNLGTAQFSGTIPSCLDRLSNLNSLFLDTNQLSGSVPRSIANLTRLSQCNLGTNPSLCFPWNVSSICGTTVSNKCASSASLVATMKSIWTTLGGPSQYWRGNQICNSTDYIGVTCDPSFTYPVSISTGEFTKTITFNGTLSPLIGDLVNLTRLSLISSFNRFGLYGSITPSICNLTQLYVLELSGNGLTGVIPDCIGTDLVQLTSLVLNTSSLNGTIPDSICNLNQLSTLDLGASHLSGSIPPCIVNLPRLRNLYLDDNHLTGSVSTFSNSPLVNCKLDNNPSLCYPLGWSSICSGRTTDSSICPTTKIPTGTILTPAQAEIVLNNGLSGDVYIETASFVSAVISAVLKNATSFSYNHPEVSIRVQTYDTYDDSIVYTQITNSSISVTLPSSVTTSPKVSVALTSIAYNPFLSIYNESIYSTVTGVSLYGQNGTEINVRDIKDTINITMGIIQHIPSEHYAVCQYWNETSDQWSREGLRLVVDDNVTVCQTSHLTNFSIGVQKIVARSAPVVDESAPAPREDGKKTMIIIIVASCAAGAVILILIFDMRGGNEELEEKVEWIEKVHTGETTVWKALHNGTNTVAVKKVDRDLRKLIGEATRLKTLHHPNIVLYLGQNSSEKWMMTEWMSEGDLFSYSLRNSVSPFIFQIGRDISQAMSYVAEQNLVHTMLTPHHILLQETEFTMVAKVGSFGSCVSDGSRSDKKEGHTAPEVIEDGIQRTSADVWSFGLLLSFIISDGKNSESQVYGQRKSKKRVSTVRAETEWEATIKSLVRDCTDVKVANRPTFKDMAKKLMRKAEETRKEKWMEDEVDHYGMQE
;
A
#
# COMPACT_ATOMS: atom_id res chain seq x y z
N MET A 1 13.34 -56.36 25.02
CA MET A 1 12.53 -55.67 26.06
C MET A 1 13.00 -54.23 26.18
N MET A 2 12.21 -53.35 26.80
CA MET A 2 12.36 -51.89 26.72
C MET A 2 13.51 -51.32 27.58
N GLN A 3 14.19 -50.28 27.06
CA GLN A 3 14.61 -49.02 27.74
C GLN A 3 15.57 -49.07 28.98
N PRO A 4 16.12 -47.92 29.46
CA PRO A 4 16.43 -46.63 28.78
C PRO A 4 17.82 -46.00 29.14
N SER A 5 18.07 -44.82 28.52
CA SER A 5 18.70 -43.58 29.05
C SER A 5 20.23 -43.38 29.28
N ASN A 6 20.60 -42.10 29.04
CA ASN A 6 21.69 -41.28 29.60
C ASN A 6 23.08 -41.12 28.92
N LEU A 7 23.22 -39.95 28.27
CA LEU A 7 24.29 -38.92 28.35
C LEU A 7 25.79 -39.21 28.09
N ARG A 8 26.30 -38.46 27.09
CA ARG A 8 27.59 -37.72 26.98
C ARG A 8 28.92 -38.49 26.78
N GLY A 9 29.76 -37.90 25.90
CA GLY A 9 31.15 -38.31 25.61
C GLY A 9 31.29 -38.89 24.19
N ALA A 10 31.42 -38.11 23.11
CA ALA A 10 32.53 -37.25 22.68
C ALA A 10 33.72 -38.00 22.03
N LEU A 11 34.02 -37.58 20.78
CA LEU A 11 35.20 -37.83 19.93
C LEU A 11 35.29 -39.13 19.07
N ASN A 12 35.55 -38.86 17.78
CA ASN A 12 36.24 -39.67 16.76
C ASN A 12 35.61 -40.95 16.20
N GLU A 13 34.82 -40.81 15.13
CA GLU A 13 35.16 -41.18 13.73
C GLU A 13 34.36 -40.18 12.84
N VAL A 14 34.76 -39.70 11.64
CA VAL A 14 35.21 -40.42 10.44
C VAL A 14 36.17 -39.54 9.62
N SER A 15 37.47 -39.64 9.87
CA SER A 15 38.53 -39.09 9.00
C SER A 15 38.83 -39.98 7.77
N LEU A 16 37.98 -40.97 7.49
CA LEU A 16 38.15 -41.96 6.43
C LEU A 16 37.29 -41.76 5.18
N ARG A 17 36.31 -40.82 5.20
CA ARG A 17 35.43 -40.54 4.04
C ARG A 17 35.97 -39.45 3.10
N CYS A 18 36.86 -38.57 3.57
CA CYS A 18 37.37 -37.46 2.76
C CYS A 18 38.40 -37.88 1.70
N VAL A 19 39.07 -39.02 1.85
CA VAL A 19 40.11 -39.47 0.92
C VAL A 19 39.55 -40.25 -0.28
N LEU A 20 38.38 -40.88 -0.14
CA LEU A 20 37.75 -41.69 -1.20
C LEU A 20 36.80 -40.91 -2.13
N LEU A 21 36.28 -39.75 -1.71
CA LEU A 21 35.49 -38.89 -2.60
C LEU A 21 36.34 -38.08 -3.61
N ALA A 22 37.61 -37.85 -3.29
CA ALA A 22 38.53 -37.03 -4.09
C ALA A 22 39.04 -37.70 -5.39
N LEU A 23 38.59 -38.93 -5.69
CA LEU A 23 39.14 -39.76 -6.78
C LEU A 23 38.12 -40.21 -7.84
N PHE A 24 36.87 -39.71 -7.82
CA PHE A 24 35.82 -40.21 -8.73
C PHE A 24 35.01 -39.18 -9.55
N LEU A 25 35.29 -37.87 -9.48
CA LEU A 25 34.62 -36.86 -10.32
C LEU A 25 35.60 -35.90 -11.01
N SER A 26 36.57 -36.47 -11.73
CA SER A 26 37.29 -35.81 -12.84
C SER A 26 36.71 -36.19 -14.22
N ILE A 27 35.42 -36.51 -14.26
CA ILE A 27 34.63 -36.64 -15.49
C ILE A 27 33.63 -35.47 -15.47
N GLY A 28 33.60 -34.68 -16.55
CA GLY A 28 32.86 -33.42 -16.60
C GLY A 28 31.38 -33.59 -16.28
N CYS A 29 30.88 -32.82 -15.32
CA CYS A 29 29.46 -32.70 -15.05
C CYS A 29 28.92 -31.53 -15.87
N GLU A 30 28.20 -31.83 -16.96
CA GLU A 30 27.40 -30.83 -17.66
C GLU A 30 26.38 -30.23 -16.69
N ALA A 31 26.27 -28.91 -16.65
CA ALA A 31 25.28 -28.24 -15.81
C ALA A 31 23.87 -28.74 -16.19
N GLN A 32 23.07 -29.14 -15.20
CA GLN A 32 21.69 -29.62 -15.42
C GLN A 32 20.69 -28.55 -14.99
N SER A 33 19.56 -28.47 -15.69
CA SER A 33 18.47 -27.57 -15.33
C SER A 33 17.59 -28.16 -14.22
N ASP A 34 16.81 -27.32 -13.54
CA ASP A 34 15.82 -27.74 -12.55
C ASP A 34 14.88 -28.83 -13.11
N LEU A 35 14.68 -29.91 -12.34
CA LEU A 35 13.79 -31.03 -12.68
C LEU A 35 12.34 -30.59 -12.96
N ALA A 36 11.84 -29.55 -12.30
CA ALA A 36 10.51 -29.00 -12.55
C ALA A 36 10.44 -28.26 -13.90
N LEU A 37 11.49 -27.53 -14.25
CA LEU A 37 11.62 -26.86 -15.55
C LEU A 37 11.77 -27.91 -16.68
N VAL A 38 12.61 -28.93 -16.47
CA VAL A 38 12.77 -30.08 -17.38
C VAL A 38 11.42 -30.78 -17.59
N SER A 39 10.68 -31.09 -16.51
CA SER A 39 9.35 -31.71 -16.59
C SER A 39 8.36 -30.86 -17.40
N THR A 40 8.33 -29.55 -17.13
CA THR A 40 7.48 -28.58 -17.84
C THR A 40 7.80 -28.56 -19.34
N MET A 41 9.08 -28.48 -19.71
CA MET A 41 9.51 -28.50 -21.11
C MET A 41 9.20 -29.82 -21.81
N LYS A 42 9.40 -30.98 -21.16
CA LYS A 42 9.02 -32.30 -21.70
C LYS A 42 7.52 -32.38 -21.96
N GLY A 43 6.68 -31.82 -21.08
CA GLY A 43 5.23 -31.72 -21.27
C GLY A 43 4.81 -30.83 -22.46
N ILE A 44 5.47 -29.68 -22.63
CA ILE A 44 5.24 -28.77 -23.77
C ILE A 44 5.61 -29.47 -25.10
N TRP A 45 6.81 -30.05 -25.18
CA TRP A 45 7.28 -30.76 -26.38
C TRP A 45 6.43 -31.98 -26.75
N SER A 46 5.97 -32.74 -25.75
CA SER A 46 5.03 -33.84 -25.96
C SER A 46 3.70 -33.35 -26.53
N SER A 47 3.16 -32.23 -26.04
CA SER A 47 1.87 -31.68 -26.48
C SER A 47 1.92 -31.10 -27.90
N LEU A 48 3.08 -30.55 -28.30
CA LEU A 48 3.34 -30.10 -29.68
C LEU A 48 3.58 -31.27 -30.66
N ASN A 49 3.64 -32.50 -30.16
CA ASN A 49 3.98 -33.73 -30.90
C ASN A 49 5.33 -33.63 -31.62
N GLY A 50 6.33 -33.05 -30.94
CA GLY A 50 7.70 -32.99 -31.46
C GLY A 50 8.46 -34.30 -31.23
N SER A 51 9.19 -34.77 -32.25
CA SER A 51 10.04 -35.97 -32.13
C SER A 51 11.02 -35.84 -30.96
N SER A 52 11.20 -36.92 -30.20
CA SER A 52 12.03 -36.94 -28.98
C SER A 52 13.48 -36.49 -29.23
N GLN A 53 13.98 -36.64 -30.46
CA GLN A 53 15.29 -36.15 -30.91
C GLN A 53 15.50 -34.62 -30.77
N TYR A 54 14.44 -33.85 -30.53
CA TYR A 54 14.51 -32.39 -30.32
C TYR A 54 14.49 -31.98 -28.84
N TRP A 55 14.32 -32.93 -27.91
CA TRP A 55 14.13 -32.68 -26.47
C TRP A 55 14.66 -33.83 -25.59
N THR A 56 15.83 -34.41 -25.92
CA THR A 56 16.33 -35.66 -25.30
C THR A 56 16.90 -35.52 -23.89
N GLY A 57 17.39 -34.33 -23.52
CA GLY A 57 18.27 -34.17 -22.36
C GLY A 57 17.64 -33.58 -21.10
N ASN A 58 18.51 -33.10 -20.20
CA ASN A 58 18.18 -32.58 -18.87
C ASN A 58 18.72 -31.16 -18.62
N ASN A 59 19.40 -30.54 -19.59
CA ASN A 59 19.68 -29.12 -19.58
C ASN A 59 18.82 -28.40 -20.63
N VAL A 60 17.77 -27.72 -20.17
CA VAL A 60 16.84 -26.95 -21.02
C VAL A 60 17.53 -25.81 -21.78
N CYS A 61 18.65 -25.32 -21.27
CA CYS A 61 19.46 -24.26 -21.86
C CYS A 61 20.60 -24.78 -22.75
N ASN A 62 20.72 -26.10 -22.91
CA ASN A 62 21.62 -26.70 -23.89
C ASN A 62 20.89 -26.93 -25.22
N SER A 63 21.39 -26.34 -26.30
CA SER A 63 20.81 -26.44 -27.64
C SER A 63 20.90 -27.83 -28.28
N THR A 64 21.73 -28.74 -27.74
CA THR A 64 21.73 -30.16 -28.12
C THR A 64 20.64 -30.96 -27.40
N ASP A 65 20.24 -30.52 -26.21
CA ASP A 65 19.23 -31.19 -25.39
C ASP A 65 17.82 -30.73 -25.80
N TYR A 66 17.61 -29.42 -26.01
CA TYR A 66 16.34 -28.81 -26.41
C TYR A 66 16.54 -27.85 -27.58
N ASN A 67 16.08 -28.26 -28.76
CA ASN A 67 16.24 -27.48 -29.98
C ASN A 67 15.34 -26.23 -29.96
N GLY A 68 15.84 -25.08 -30.43
CA GLY A 68 15.04 -23.86 -30.53
C GLY A 68 14.77 -23.14 -29.21
N ILE A 69 15.31 -23.62 -28.09
CA ILE A 69 15.27 -22.91 -26.81
C ILE A 69 16.51 -22.01 -26.68
N THR A 70 16.29 -20.78 -26.22
CA THR A 70 17.36 -19.88 -25.78
C THR A 70 17.03 -19.41 -24.37
N CYS A 71 18.05 -19.36 -23.52
CA CYS A 71 17.92 -18.94 -22.13
C CYS A 71 18.47 -17.53 -21.88
N ASP A 72 18.29 -17.06 -20.66
CA ASP A 72 18.92 -15.86 -20.10
C ASP A 72 20.46 -15.94 -20.08
N ARG A 73 21.11 -14.81 -19.72
CA ARG A 73 22.57 -14.67 -19.69
C ARG A 73 23.27 -15.58 -18.67
N THR A 74 22.51 -16.18 -17.76
CA THR A 74 22.97 -17.15 -16.75
C THR A 74 22.70 -18.60 -17.17
N SER A 75 22.20 -18.85 -18.39
CA SER A 75 21.85 -20.17 -18.90
C SER A 75 20.94 -20.96 -17.94
N SER A 76 20.01 -20.27 -17.29
CA SER A 76 19.19 -20.76 -16.18
C SER A 76 17.71 -20.92 -16.56
N TYR A 77 17.14 -19.97 -17.30
CA TYR A 77 15.70 -19.96 -17.64
C TYR A 77 15.43 -19.65 -19.12
N PRO A 78 14.44 -20.32 -19.77
CA PRO A 78 14.03 -20.01 -21.15
C PRO A 78 13.53 -18.58 -21.30
N THR A 79 14.10 -17.85 -22.26
CA THR A 79 13.68 -16.49 -22.65
C THR A 79 13.11 -16.44 -24.06
N SER A 80 13.38 -17.46 -24.88
CA SER A 80 12.86 -17.57 -26.25
C SER A 80 12.64 -19.04 -26.64
N PHE A 81 11.51 -19.32 -27.29
CA PHE A 81 11.21 -20.61 -27.92
C PHE A 81 10.89 -20.40 -29.41
N VAL A 82 11.79 -20.85 -30.27
CA VAL A 82 11.75 -20.69 -31.73
C VAL A 82 11.88 -22.05 -32.42
N PHE A 83 10.78 -22.55 -32.99
CA PHE A 83 10.77 -23.76 -33.82
C PHE A 83 10.01 -23.52 -35.13
N ASN A 84 10.55 -22.61 -35.94
CA ASN A 84 9.95 -22.19 -37.21
C ASN A 84 10.41 -23.09 -38.37
N ALA A 85 9.48 -23.81 -39.00
CA ALA A 85 9.79 -24.82 -40.01
C ALA A 85 10.08 -24.27 -41.43
N LEU A 86 10.30 -22.96 -41.59
CA LEU A 86 10.70 -22.35 -42.87
C LEU A 86 12.20 -22.53 -43.20
N ASN A 87 13.06 -22.57 -42.17
CA ASN A 87 14.52 -22.44 -42.34
C ASN A 87 15.29 -23.78 -42.20
N SER A 88 14.60 -24.91 -42.23
CA SER A 88 15.21 -26.22 -41.95
C SER A 88 14.50 -27.34 -42.71
N SER A 89 15.24 -28.40 -43.06
CA SER A 89 14.72 -29.68 -43.56
C SER A 89 14.07 -30.52 -42.45
N SER A 90 13.46 -29.87 -41.45
CA SER A 90 12.93 -30.49 -40.23
C SER A 90 11.49 -30.97 -40.36
N ILE A 91 11.16 -31.97 -39.54
CA ILE A 91 9.81 -32.51 -39.39
C ILE A 91 8.94 -31.44 -38.72
N LYS A 92 7.74 -31.18 -39.28
CA LYS A 92 6.79 -30.20 -38.72
C LYS A 92 6.13 -30.71 -37.45
N LEU A 93 5.92 -29.81 -36.49
CA LEU A 93 5.10 -30.07 -35.31
C LEU A 93 3.63 -30.22 -35.72
N THR A 94 2.92 -31.20 -35.15
CA THR A 94 1.53 -31.57 -35.54
C THR A 94 0.53 -31.58 -34.38
N GLY A 95 1.00 -31.32 -33.15
CA GLY A 95 0.19 -31.36 -31.94
C GLY A 95 -0.70 -30.13 -31.74
N SER A 96 -0.92 -29.79 -30.47
CA SER A 96 -1.78 -28.68 -30.05
C SER A 96 -1.08 -27.75 -29.06
N PHE A 97 -1.63 -26.55 -28.88
CA PHE A 97 -1.05 -25.54 -27.99
C PHE A 97 -1.30 -25.90 -26.50
N PRO A 98 -0.25 -26.19 -25.70
CA PRO A 98 -0.43 -26.69 -24.34
C PRO A 98 -0.71 -25.59 -23.30
N PRO A 99 -1.50 -25.86 -22.25
CA PRO A 99 -1.69 -24.90 -21.16
C PRO A 99 -0.40 -24.62 -20.39
N GLN A 100 0.49 -25.62 -20.25
CA GLN A 100 1.77 -25.54 -19.51
C GLN A 100 2.72 -24.47 -20.02
N ILE A 101 2.54 -23.97 -21.25
CA ILE A 101 3.39 -22.90 -21.79
C ILE A 101 3.31 -21.62 -20.95
N GLY A 102 2.17 -21.36 -20.29
CA GLY A 102 1.97 -20.22 -19.39
C GLY A 102 2.86 -20.22 -18.15
N LEU A 103 3.48 -21.36 -17.81
CA LEU A 103 4.44 -21.47 -16.70
C LEU A 103 5.81 -20.88 -17.03
N LEU A 104 6.11 -20.62 -18.30
CA LEU A 104 7.40 -20.09 -18.76
C LEU A 104 7.38 -18.55 -18.76
N THR A 105 7.06 -17.92 -17.63
CA THR A 105 6.80 -16.47 -17.50
C THR A 105 7.95 -15.57 -17.93
N ASN A 106 9.18 -16.08 -18.00
CA ASN A 106 10.37 -15.38 -18.52
C ASN A 106 10.45 -15.34 -20.06
N LEU A 107 9.52 -15.97 -20.78
CA LEU A 107 9.49 -15.94 -22.25
C LEU A 107 9.20 -14.53 -22.77
N THR A 108 10.13 -14.03 -23.58
CA THR A 108 10.02 -12.77 -24.32
C THR A 108 9.69 -12.98 -25.81
N ARG A 109 9.93 -14.19 -26.34
CA ARG A 109 9.67 -14.56 -27.74
C ARG A 109 9.13 -15.99 -27.85
N LEU A 110 8.04 -16.13 -28.61
CA LEU A 110 7.45 -17.41 -29.02
C LEU A 110 7.24 -17.42 -30.54
N ASP A 111 7.87 -18.36 -31.23
CA ASP A 111 7.87 -18.46 -32.69
C ASP A 111 7.71 -19.94 -33.10
N LEU A 112 6.47 -20.33 -33.39
CA LEU A 112 6.09 -21.69 -33.82
C LEU A 112 5.50 -21.68 -35.24
N GLY A 113 5.87 -20.67 -36.04
CA GLY A 113 5.35 -20.45 -37.39
C GLY A 113 5.63 -21.62 -38.36
N SER A 114 4.75 -21.78 -39.34
CA SER A 114 4.88 -22.71 -40.47
C SER A 114 4.88 -24.22 -40.15
N ASN A 115 4.38 -24.59 -38.97
CA ASN A 115 4.17 -25.98 -38.56
C ASN A 115 2.80 -26.52 -39.05
N GLN A 116 2.26 -27.54 -38.40
CA GLN A 116 0.91 -28.10 -38.61
C GLN A 116 0.13 -28.15 -37.28
N LEU A 117 0.42 -27.24 -36.35
CA LEU A 117 -0.20 -27.20 -35.02
C LEU A 117 -1.70 -26.87 -35.13
N SER A 118 -2.51 -27.52 -34.32
CA SER A 118 -3.98 -27.47 -34.40
C SER A 118 -4.65 -27.24 -33.04
N GLY A 119 -5.99 -27.10 -33.05
CA GLY A 119 -6.77 -26.73 -31.88
C GLY A 119 -6.86 -25.21 -31.68
N SER A 120 -7.33 -24.78 -30.51
CA SER A 120 -7.48 -23.36 -30.17
C SER A 120 -6.26 -22.80 -29.45
N ILE A 121 -5.98 -21.50 -29.64
CA ILE A 121 -5.04 -20.75 -28.81
C ILE A 121 -5.66 -20.61 -27.41
N LEU A 122 -5.03 -21.20 -26.39
CA LEU A 122 -5.56 -21.24 -25.03
C LEU A 122 -5.31 -19.92 -24.26
N PRO A 123 -6.19 -19.53 -23.30
CA PRO A 123 -6.00 -18.32 -22.51
C PRO A 123 -4.70 -18.24 -21.70
N SER A 124 -4.04 -19.36 -21.38
CA SER A 124 -2.77 -19.35 -20.63
C SER A 124 -1.59 -18.74 -21.39
N ILE A 125 -1.73 -18.44 -22.69
CA ILE A 125 -0.78 -17.58 -23.40
C ILE A 125 -0.74 -16.16 -22.80
N CYS A 126 -1.81 -15.73 -22.13
CA CYS A 126 -1.93 -14.42 -21.49
C CYS A 126 -1.16 -14.32 -20.16
N ASP A 127 -0.78 -15.46 -19.56
CA ASP A 127 0.05 -15.51 -18.35
C ASP A 127 1.51 -15.07 -18.65
N LEU A 128 1.92 -15.13 -19.91
CA LEU A 128 3.25 -14.78 -20.41
C LEU A 128 3.39 -13.28 -20.66
N THR A 129 3.18 -12.49 -19.60
CA THR A 129 3.16 -11.02 -19.65
C THR A 129 4.44 -10.37 -20.18
N GLY A 130 5.58 -11.06 -20.11
CA GLY A 130 6.86 -10.64 -20.70
C GLY A 130 6.98 -10.79 -22.22
N LEU A 131 6.00 -11.38 -22.91
CA LEU A 131 6.08 -11.60 -24.36
C LEU A 131 6.12 -10.30 -25.16
N THR A 132 7.14 -10.21 -26.01
CA THR A 132 7.35 -9.13 -26.99
C THR A 132 7.09 -9.59 -28.42
N TYR A 133 7.15 -10.89 -28.70
CA TYR A 133 6.99 -11.46 -30.03
C TYR A 133 6.21 -12.78 -29.99
N ILE A 134 5.10 -12.85 -30.74
CA ILE A 134 4.32 -14.07 -31.00
C ILE A 134 4.20 -14.27 -32.51
N ASP A 135 4.71 -15.39 -33.02
CA ASP A 135 4.43 -15.89 -34.37
C ASP A 135 3.88 -17.32 -34.29
N LEU A 136 2.60 -17.47 -34.67
CA LEU A 136 1.89 -18.73 -34.82
C LEU A 136 1.34 -18.89 -36.26
N SER A 137 1.87 -18.12 -37.21
CA SER A 137 1.40 -18.09 -38.59
C SER A 137 1.55 -19.43 -39.30
N ARG A 138 0.79 -19.64 -40.38
CA ARG A 138 0.92 -20.81 -41.28
C ARG A 138 0.76 -22.15 -40.55
N ASN A 139 -0.23 -22.24 -39.66
CA ASN A 139 -0.59 -23.43 -38.88
C ASN A 139 -2.06 -23.82 -39.15
N LEU A 140 -2.64 -24.69 -38.32
CA LEU A 140 -4.03 -25.16 -38.40
C LEU A 140 -4.88 -24.70 -37.19
N PHE A 141 -4.48 -23.64 -36.49
CA PHE A 141 -5.18 -23.14 -35.30
C PHE A 141 -6.60 -22.68 -35.65
N ASN A 142 -7.56 -22.99 -34.78
CA ASN A 142 -8.99 -22.74 -34.96
C ASN A 142 -9.64 -22.12 -33.71
N GLY A 143 -10.96 -21.92 -33.76
CA GLY A 143 -11.69 -21.23 -32.68
C GLY A 143 -11.44 -19.71 -32.67
N SER A 144 -11.88 -19.06 -31.60
CA SER A 144 -11.78 -17.62 -31.41
C SER A 144 -10.50 -17.20 -30.69
N LEU A 145 -10.02 -15.99 -30.99
CA LEU A 145 -8.94 -15.35 -30.24
C LEU A 145 -9.36 -15.09 -28.77
N PRO A 146 -8.54 -15.46 -27.77
CA PRO A 146 -8.80 -15.11 -26.37
C PRO A 146 -8.85 -13.59 -26.16
N SER A 147 -9.85 -13.09 -25.43
CA SER A 147 -9.96 -11.66 -25.10
C SER A 147 -8.82 -11.18 -24.18
N CYS A 148 -8.21 -12.06 -23.39
CA CYS A 148 -7.07 -11.73 -22.54
C CYS A 148 -5.80 -11.36 -23.32
N LEU A 149 -5.71 -11.62 -24.65
CA LEU A 149 -4.54 -11.24 -25.45
C LEU A 149 -4.21 -9.75 -25.36
N GLY A 150 -5.20 -8.89 -25.10
CA GLY A 150 -5.02 -7.45 -24.85
C GLY A 150 -4.30 -7.08 -23.55
N GLN A 151 -3.97 -8.04 -22.69
CA GLN A 151 -3.23 -7.85 -21.44
C GLN A 151 -1.70 -7.97 -21.63
N LEU A 152 -1.24 -8.43 -22.81
CA LEU A 152 0.17 -8.56 -23.14
C LEU A 152 0.77 -7.22 -23.60
N TYR A 153 0.74 -6.21 -22.72
CA TYR A 153 1.06 -4.80 -23.06
C TYR A 153 2.47 -4.58 -23.65
N HIS A 154 3.40 -5.52 -23.42
CA HIS A 154 4.77 -5.50 -23.98
C HIS A 154 4.87 -6.09 -25.40
N LEU A 155 3.79 -6.63 -25.97
CA LEU A 155 3.78 -7.31 -27.25
C LEU A 155 4.02 -6.34 -28.41
N LYS A 156 5.12 -6.55 -29.15
CA LYS A 156 5.53 -5.77 -30.32
C LYS A 156 5.14 -6.46 -31.64
N SER A 157 5.19 -7.79 -31.70
CA SER A 157 4.79 -8.58 -32.88
C SER A 157 3.70 -9.60 -32.54
N LEU A 158 2.60 -9.60 -33.31
CA LEU A 158 1.51 -10.59 -33.26
C LEU A 158 1.17 -11.10 -34.67
N ILE A 159 1.72 -12.26 -35.02
CA ILE A 159 1.62 -12.85 -36.37
C ILE A 159 0.82 -14.15 -36.28
N LEU A 160 -0.44 -14.10 -36.71
CA LEU A 160 -1.40 -15.22 -36.64
C LEU A 160 -1.97 -15.60 -38.01
N ASP A 161 -1.40 -15.07 -39.09
CA ASP A 161 -1.94 -15.23 -40.43
C ASP A 161 -1.88 -16.66 -40.95
N THR A 162 -2.70 -16.97 -41.96
CA THR A 162 -2.70 -18.28 -42.63
C THR A 162 -3.01 -19.41 -41.63
N ASN A 163 -4.14 -19.28 -40.94
CA ASN A 163 -4.68 -20.24 -39.97
C ASN A 163 -6.18 -20.50 -40.25
N ARG A 164 -6.89 -21.19 -39.36
CA ARG A 164 -8.34 -21.46 -39.42
C ARG A 164 -9.12 -20.73 -38.31
N LEU A 165 -8.60 -19.59 -37.84
CA LEU A 165 -9.22 -18.82 -36.75
C LEU A 165 -10.58 -18.26 -37.19
N SER A 166 -11.49 -18.11 -36.22
CA SER A 166 -12.89 -17.78 -36.46
C SER A 166 -13.48 -16.83 -35.41
N GLY A 167 -14.65 -16.28 -35.70
CA GLY A 167 -15.34 -15.35 -34.79
C GLY A 167 -14.81 -13.92 -34.91
N SER A 168 -15.10 -13.08 -33.91
CA SER A 168 -14.74 -11.65 -33.90
C SER A 168 -13.35 -11.40 -33.30
N VAL A 169 -12.57 -10.49 -33.90
CA VAL A 169 -11.37 -9.93 -33.27
C VAL A 169 -11.74 -9.18 -31.97
N PRO A 170 -11.27 -9.61 -30.77
CA PRO A 170 -11.61 -8.98 -29.50
C PRO A 170 -11.13 -7.53 -29.43
N ARG A 171 -11.99 -6.61 -28.95
CA ARG A 171 -11.65 -5.18 -28.86
C ARG A 171 -10.46 -4.90 -27.93
N SER A 172 -10.19 -5.77 -26.96
CA SER A 172 -9.02 -5.69 -26.08
C SER A 172 -7.67 -5.71 -26.82
N ILE A 173 -7.60 -6.20 -28.07
CA ILE A 173 -6.39 -6.08 -28.90
C ILE A 173 -6.03 -4.61 -29.17
N ALA A 174 -6.99 -3.68 -29.07
CA ALA A 174 -6.71 -2.24 -29.13
C ALA A 174 -5.90 -1.70 -27.92
N ASN A 175 -5.80 -2.46 -26.82
CA ASN A 175 -4.99 -2.09 -25.67
C ASN A 175 -3.49 -2.39 -25.88
N LEU A 176 -3.12 -3.08 -26.97
CA LEU A 176 -1.74 -3.44 -27.30
C LEU A 176 -1.02 -2.27 -27.97
N THR A 177 -0.78 -1.20 -27.20
CA THR A 177 -0.15 0.05 -27.68
C THR A 177 1.29 -0.11 -28.14
N SER A 178 1.99 -1.16 -27.70
CA SER A 178 3.37 -1.49 -28.11
C SER A 178 3.46 -2.21 -29.48
N LEU A 179 2.33 -2.57 -30.09
CA LEU A 179 2.26 -3.46 -31.24
C LEU A 179 2.69 -2.73 -32.53
N SER A 180 3.88 -3.07 -33.04
CA SER A 180 4.45 -2.50 -34.27
C SER A 180 4.28 -3.39 -35.49
N GLN A 181 4.05 -4.69 -35.29
CA GLN A 181 3.83 -5.66 -36.36
C GLN A 181 2.66 -6.57 -36.00
N CYS A 182 1.52 -6.42 -36.66
CA CYS A 182 0.39 -7.33 -36.49
C CYS A 182 -0.09 -7.86 -37.84
N ASN A 183 -0.24 -9.18 -37.96
CA ASN A 183 -0.81 -9.82 -39.14
C ASN A 183 -1.84 -10.87 -38.73
N LEU A 184 -3.12 -10.55 -38.96
CA LEU A 184 -4.26 -11.45 -38.76
C LEU A 184 -4.82 -11.98 -40.10
N GLY A 185 -4.16 -11.70 -41.22
CA GLY A 185 -4.61 -12.01 -42.58
C GLY A 185 -4.84 -13.49 -42.84
N THR A 186 -5.46 -13.83 -43.98
CA THR A 186 -5.62 -15.22 -44.43
C THR A 186 -6.26 -16.16 -43.37
N ASN A 187 -7.22 -15.63 -42.59
CA ASN A 187 -8.09 -16.38 -41.69
C ASN A 187 -9.55 -16.21 -42.15
N PRO A 188 -10.10 -17.10 -42.99
CA PRO A 188 -11.32 -16.83 -43.75
C PRO A 188 -12.61 -16.72 -42.91
N SER A 189 -12.59 -17.24 -41.67
CA SER A 189 -13.73 -17.21 -40.75
C SER A 189 -13.60 -16.14 -39.67
N LEU A 190 -12.49 -15.39 -39.64
CA LEU A 190 -12.23 -14.31 -38.68
C LEU A 190 -12.82 -13.00 -39.21
N CYS A 191 -13.57 -12.29 -38.36
CA CYS A 191 -14.27 -11.08 -38.73
C CYS A 191 -13.85 -9.88 -37.87
N PHE A 192 -13.85 -8.68 -38.46
CA PHE A 192 -13.29 -7.45 -37.90
C PHE A 192 -14.41 -6.46 -37.56
N PRO A 193 -15.02 -6.49 -36.35
CA PRO A 193 -16.20 -5.69 -36.01
C PRO A 193 -15.91 -4.24 -35.61
N TRP A 194 -14.65 -3.82 -35.70
CA TRP A 194 -14.16 -2.45 -35.45
C TRP A 194 -12.96 -2.21 -36.38
N ASN A 195 -12.43 -0.98 -36.43
CA ASN A 195 -11.35 -0.63 -37.36
C ASN A 195 -9.98 -1.20 -36.92
N VAL A 196 -9.77 -2.51 -37.11
CA VAL A 196 -8.52 -3.20 -36.78
C VAL A 196 -7.34 -2.75 -37.65
N SER A 197 -7.60 -2.13 -38.81
CA SER A 197 -6.53 -1.65 -39.70
C SER A 197 -5.66 -0.54 -39.09
N SER A 198 -6.16 0.21 -38.10
CA SER A 198 -5.37 1.21 -37.38
C SER A 198 -4.28 0.60 -36.48
N ILE A 199 -4.43 -0.66 -36.07
CA ILE A 199 -3.52 -1.37 -35.16
C ILE A 199 -2.73 -2.46 -35.88
N CYS A 200 -3.33 -3.10 -36.90
CA CYS A 200 -2.70 -4.19 -37.64
C CYS A 200 -2.32 -3.87 -39.09
N GLY A 201 -2.49 -2.63 -39.57
CA GLY A 201 -1.98 -2.14 -40.86
C GLY A 201 -2.45 -2.89 -42.13
N THR A 202 -3.28 -3.92 -41.99
CA THR A 202 -3.69 -4.78 -43.10
C THR A 202 -4.92 -4.23 -43.81
N THR A 203 -4.86 -4.18 -45.13
CA THR A 203 -6.01 -3.84 -45.99
C THR A 203 -6.98 -5.02 -46.08
N VAL A 204 -7.75 -5.26 -45.02
CA VAL A 204 -8.79 -6.31 -44.99
C VAL A 204 -10.17 -5.67 -44.94
N SER A 205 -10.73 -5.40 -46.11
CA SER A 205 -12.13 -5.00 -46.25
C SER A 205 -13.05 -6.20 -46.04
N ASN A 206 -13.48 -6.47 -44.80
CA ASN A 206 -14.47 -7.50 -44.53
C ASN A 206 -15.46 -7.07 -43.43
N LYS A 207 -16.72 -6.83 -43.82
CA LYS A 207 -17.79 -6.36 -42.93
C LYS A 207 -18.45 -7.53 -42.21
N CYS A 208 -18.59 -7.45 -40.89
CA CYS A 208 -19.15 -8.55 -40.07
C CYS A 208 -20.64 -8.85 -40.33
N ALA A 209 -21.42 -7.86 -40.78
CA ALA A 209 -22.87 -7.93 -40.89
C ALA A 209 -23.42 -9.08 -41.74
N SER A 210 -22.63 -9.57 -42.71
CA SER A 210 -22.97 -10.70 -43.59
C SER A 210 -22.21 -12.00 -43.28
N SER A 211 -21.48 -12.05 -42.16
CA SER A 211 -20.76 -13.26 -41.76
C SER A 211 -21.73 -14.38 -41.38
N ALA A 212 -21.50 -15.59 -41.88
CA ALA A 212 -22.41 -16.73 -41.67
C ALA A 212 -22.64 -17.04 -40.17
N SER A 213 -21.62 -16.81 -39.32
CA SER A 213 -21.72 -16.98 -37.88
C SER A 213 -22.66 -15.94 -37.23
N LEU A 214 -22.52 -14.65 -37.53
CA LEU A 214 -23.38 -13.60 -36.97
C LEU A 214 -24.83 -13.74 -37.45
N VAL A 215 -25.01 -14.08 -38.74
CA VAL A 215 -26.32 -14.38 -39.34
C VAL A 215 -26.99 -15.57 -38.63
N ALA A 216 -26.24 -16.65 -38.35
CA ALA A 216 -26.78 -17.81 -37.63
C ALA A 216 -27.19 -17.47 -36.19
N THR A 217 -26.34 -16.71 -35.46
CA THR A 217 -26.64 -16.23 -34.10
C THR A 217 -27.92 -15.38 -34.08
N MET A 218 -28.04 -14.39 -34.97
CA MET A 218 -29.22 -13.52 -35.02
C MET A 218 -30.50 -14.29 -35.36
N LYS A 219 -30.45 -15.22 -36.35
CA LYS A 219 -31.60 -16.10 -36.66
C LYS A 219 -31.99 -16.96 -35.47
N SER A 220 -31.02 -17.47 -34.71
CA SER A 220 -31.28 -18.28 -33.51
C SER A 220 -31.94 -17.47 -32.39
N ILE A 221 -31.47 -16.24 -32.12
CA ILE A 221 -32.06 -15.35 -31.12
C ILE A 221 -33.52 -15.01 -31.50
N TRP A 222 -33.78 -14.60 -32.75
CA TRP A 222 -35.12 -14.22 -33.21
C TRP A 222 -36.09 -15.42 -33.22
N THR A 223 -35.60 -16.61 -33.61
CA THR A 223 -36.38 -17.85 -33.53
C THR A 223 -36.72 -18.21 -32.07
N THR A 224 -35.79 -17.98 -31.13
CA THR A 224 -36.01 -18.25 -29.69
C THR A 224 -36.98 -17.25 -29.06
N LEU A 225 -37.02 -16.01 -29.54
CA LEU A 225 -38.00 -14.99 -29.17
C LEU A 225 -39.42 -15.28 -29.70
N GLY A 226 -39.57 -16.19 -30.67
CA GLY A 226 -40.87 -16.71 -31.09
C GLY A 226 -41.69 -15.80 -32.01
N GLY A 227 -41.04 -14.93 -32.78
CA GLY A 227 -41.74 -14.11 -33.78
C GLY A 227 -42.09 -14.87 -35.09
N PRO A 228 -42.82 -14.21 -35.99
CA PRO A 228 -42.93 -14.59 -37.41
C PRO A 228 -41.60 -14.55 -38.17
N THR A 229 -41.28 -15.59 -38.95
CA THR A 229 -40.04 -15.72 -39.74
C THR A 229 -39.78 -14.58 -40.73
N GLN A 230 -40.84 -13.86 -41.16
CA GLN A 230 -40.75 -12.65 -41.98
C GLN A 230 -39.93 -11.52 -41.34
N TYR A 231 -39.71 -11.56 -40.02
CA TYR A 231 -38.95 -10.59 -39.24
C TYR A 231 -37.43 -10.88 -39.18
N TRP A 232 -36.95 -12.01 -39.74
CA TRP A 232 -35.51 -12.39 -39.81
C TRP A 232 -35.13 -13.17 -41.09
N LYS A 233 -35.61 -12.70 -42.25
CA LYS A 233 -35.65 -13.48 -43.50
C LYS A 233 -34.37 -13.48 -44.36
N GLY A 234 -33.41 -12.59 -44.09
CA GLY A 234 -32.24 -12.38 -44.97
C GLY A 234 -30.89 -12.76 -44.37
N ASN A 235 -29.81 -12.23 -44.95
CA ASN A 235 -28.41 -12.55 -44.62
C ASN A 235 -27.56 -11.30 -44.28
N GLN A 236 -28.17 -10.13 -44.18
CA GLN A 236 -27.53 -8.88 -43.75
C GLN A 236 -28.08 -8.49 -42.38
N THR A 237 -27.35 -8.77 -41.31
CA THR A 237 -27.83 -8.51 -39.93
C THR A 237 -28.06 -7.03 -39.60
N CYS A 238 -27.42 -6.13 -40.35
CA CYS A 238 -27.59 -4.67 -40.27
C CYS A 238 -28.55 -4.08 -41.32
N ASN A 239 -29.34 -4.92 -42.01
CA ASN A 239 -30.40 -4.46 -42.90
C ASN A 239 -31.76 -4.55 -42.17
N PRO A 240 -32.46 -3.42 -41.90
CA PRO A 240 -33.78 -3.43 -41.27
C PRO A 240 -34.85 -4.22 -42.04
N ALA A 241 -34.67 -4.43 -43.35
CA ALA A 241 -35.57 -5.27 -44.16
C ALA A 241 -35.30 -6.78 -44.02
N ASP A 242 -34.11 -7.16 -43.54
CA ASP A 242 -33.74 -8.55 -43.24
C ASP A 242 -34.05 -8.90 -41.78
N TYR A 243 -33.77 -7.98 -40.84
CA TYR A 243 -34.00 -8.12 -39.40
C TYR A 243 -34.67 -6.87 -38.81
N ILE A 244 -35.92 -7.01 -38.38
CA ILE A 244 -36.66 -5.89 -37.77
C ILE A 244 -36.13 -5.59 -36.36
N GLY A 245 -36.16 -4.30 -35.98
CA GLY A 245 -35.81 -3.85 -34.64
C GLY A 245 -34.30 -3.83 -34.34
N VAL A 246 -33.45 -4.23 -35.27
CA VAL A 246 -31.99 -4.20 -35.11
C VAL A 246 -31.44 -2.87 -35.62
N THR A 247 -30.73 -2.13 -34.75
CA THR A 247 -29.85 -1.04 -35.19
C THR A 247 -28.40 -1.48 -35.07
N CYS A 248 -27.56 -0.98 -35.97
CA CYS A 248 -26.13 -1.26 -35.98
C CYS A 248 -25.29 -0.01 -35.72
N ASP A 249 -23.99 -0.23 -35.54
CA ASP A 249 -22.98 0.82 -35.42
C ASP A 249 -22.92 1.73 -36.67
N SER A 250 -22.19 2.84 -36.57
CA SER A 250 -22.06 3.83 -37.65
C SER A 250 -21.40 3.28 -38.93
N THR A 251 -20.73 2.12 -38.87
CA THR A 251 -20.17 1.44 -40.06
C THR A 251 -21.11 0.42 -40.70
N ALA A 252 -22.28 0.19 -40.10
CA ALA A 252 -23.25 -0.86 -40.45
C ALA A 252 -22.64 -2.28 -40.48
N SER A 253 -21.74 -2.56 -39.54
CA SER A 253 -20.99 -3.82 -39.46
C SER A 253 -21.45 -4.74 -38.33
N TYR A 254 -22.03 -4.21 -37.24
CA TYR A 254 -22.41 -5.01 -36.07
C TYR A 254 -23.65 -4.45 -35.33
N PRO A 255 -24.58 -5.31 -34.83
CA PRO A 255 -25.71 -4.89 -34.00
C PRO A 255 -25.29 -4.14 -32.72
N VAL A 256 -25.99 -3.04 -32.42
CA VAL A 256 -25.78 -2.18 -31.25
C VAL A 256 -27.07 -1.98 -30.44
N SER A 257 -28.26 -2.09 -31.04
CA SER A 257 -29.49 -2.21 -30.25
C SER A 257 -30.49 -3.20 -30.84
N ILE A 258 -31.34 -3.72 -29.96
CA ILE A 258 -32.49 -4.57 -30.27
C ILE A 258 -33.72 -3.91 -29.66
N VAL A 259 -34.61 -3.38 -30.49
CA VAL A 259 -35.82 -2.66 -30.08
C VAL A 259 -37.02 -3.26 -30.82
N TYR A 260 -37.90 -3.96 -30.11
CA TYR A 260 -39.12 -4.55 -30.65
C TYR A 260 -40.30 -4.34 -29.69
N ASN A 261 -41.00 -3.21 -29.89
CA ASN A 261 -42.15 -2.83 -29.08
C ASN A 261 -43.42 -2.84 -29.98
N PRO A 262 -44.35 -3.79 -29.79
CA PRO A 262 -45.56 -3.89 -30.61
C PRO A 262 -46.66 -2.88 -30.22
N GLN A 263 -46.42 -1.98 -29.25
CA GLN A 263 -47.36 -0.90 -28.93
C GLN A 263 -47.21 0.32 -29.85
N SER A 264 -46.01 0.54 -30.41
CA SER A 264 -45.74 1.68 -31.32
C SER A 264 -46.06 1.38 -32.79
N ASP A 265 -46.18 0.11 -33.17
CA ASP A 265 -46.58 -0.32 -34.52
C ASP A 265 -47.59 -1.48 -34.43
N THR A 266 -48.85 -1.19 -34.73
CA THR A 266 -49.96 -2.17 -34.67
C THR A 266 -49.90 -3.26 -35.74
N SER A 267 -48.95 -3.21 -36.69
CA SER A 267 -48.70 -4.29 -37.65
C SER A 267 -47.81 -5.41 -37.09
N LEU A 268 -47.22 -5.21 -35.90
CA LEU A 268 -46.30 -6.15 -35.26
C LEU A 268 -47.00 -7.12 -34.32
N THR A 269 -46.75 -8.42 -34.49
CA THR A 269 -47.25 -9.44 -33.56
C THR A 269 -46.37 -9.49 -32.30
N LYS A 270 -46.98 -9.66 -31.12
CA LYS A 270 -46.22 -9.87 -29.86
C LYS A 270 -45.34 -11.11 -29.92
N LEU A 271 -44.09 -10.98 -29.46
CA LEU A 271 -43.17 -12.10 -29.26
C LEU A 271 -43.64 -12.97 -28.08
N THR A 272 -43.60 -14.30 -28.22
CA THR A 272 -44.14 -15.25 -27.22
C THR A 272 -43.09 -16.23 -26.67
N GLY A 273 -41.86 -16.18 -27.18
CA GLY A 273 -40.78 -17.08 -26.81
C GLY A 273 -40.05 -16.66 -25.53
N ARG A 274 -38.74 -16.85 -25.50
CA ARG A 274 -37.87 -16.55 -24.35
C ARG A 274 -36.59 -15.83 -24.78
N LEU A 275 -35.91 -15.16 -23.85
CA LEU A 275 -34.62 -14.53 -24.15
C LEU A 275 -33.54 -15.61 -24.32
N SER A 276 -32.86 -15.62 -25.47
CA SER A 276 -31.84 -16.63 -25.78
C SER A 276 -30.52 -16.34 -25.07
N PRO A 277 -29.84 -17.34 -24.46
CA PRO A 277 -28.49 -17.13 -23.91
C PRO A 277 -27.47 -16.65 -24.96
N LEU A 278 -27.70 -16.90 -26.25
CA LEU A 278 -26.85 -16.40 -27.33
C LEU A 278 -26.84 -14.87 -27.45
N ILE A 279 -27.80 -14.15 -26.84
CA ILE A 279 -27.79 -12.69 -26.82
C ILE A 279 -26.49 -12.13 -26.21
N GLY A 280 -25.91 -12.85 -25.23
CA GLY A 280 -24.65 -12.51 -24.58
C GLY A 280 -23.40 -12.62 -25.47
N SER A 281 -23.50 -13.12 -26.70
CA SER A 281 -22.38 -13.06 -27.66
C SER A 281 -22.32 -11.74 -28.44
N LEU A 282 -23.34 -10.87 -28.32
CA LEU A 282 -23.43 -9.60 -29.03
C LEU A 282 -22.88 -8.46 -28.19
N SER A 283 -21.60 -8.53 -27.82
CA SER A 283 -20.95 -7.66 -26.80
C SER A 283 -20.98 -6.14 -27.08
N ASN A 284 -21.32 -5.73 -28.29
CA ASN A 284 -21.52 -4.32 -28.67
C ASN A 284 -22.95 -3.79 -28.40
N LEU A 285 -23.88 -4.61 -27.89
CA LEU A 285 -25.24 -4.15 -27.56
C LEU A 285 -25.22 -3.15 -26.41
N THR A 286 -25.84 -1.98 -26.65
CA THR A 286 -26.07 -0.93 -25.67
C THR A 286 -27.51 -0.88 -25.18
N LYS A 287 -28.48 -1.29 -26.00
CA LYS A 287 -29.91 -1.31 -25.62
C LYS A 287 -30.62 -2.59 -26.07
N ILE A 288 -31.38 -3.18 -25.14
CA ILE A 288 -32.36 -4.25 -25.38
C ILE A 288 -33.71 -3.75 -24.86
N ASP A 289 -34.69 -3.67 -25.75
CA ASP A 289 -36.04 -3.16 -25.49
C ASP A 289 -37.03 -4.10 -26.18
N LEU A 290 -37.62 -4.97 -25.36
CA LEU A 290 -38.59 -5.99 -25.76
C LEU A 290 -39.87 -5.87 -24.92
N GLY A 291 -40.15 -4.67 -24.40
CA GLY A 291 -41.33 -4.38 -23.60
C GLY A 291 -42.64 -4.69 -24.33
N ILE A 292 -43.70 -5.00 -23.57
CA ILE A 292 -45.09 -5.17 -24.05
C ILE A 292 -45.28 -6.41 -24.96
N ASN A 293 -44.31 -7.32 -24.96
CA ASN A 293 -44.42 -8.66 -25.54
C ASN A 293 -45.01 -9.69 -24.54
N LEU A 294 -45.08 -10.95 -24.94
CA LEU A 294 -45.51 -12.10 -24.12
C LEU A 294 -44.32 -13.03 -23.82
N ILE A 295 -43.12 -12.46 -23.65
CA ILE A 295 -41.88 -13.21 -23.44
C ILE A 295 -41.95 -13.94 -22.10
N THR A 296 -41.50 -15.20 -22.07
CA THR A 296 -41.55 -16.10 -20.91
C THR A 296 -40.16 -16.60 -20.51
N GLY A 297 -40.07 -17.19 -19.32
CA GLY A 297 -38.83 -17.78 -18.79
C GLY A 297 -37.97 -16.79 -18.01
N ILE A 298 -36.71 -17.15 -17.80
CA ILE A 298 -35.75 -16.38 -16.98
C ILE A 298 -34.90 -15.42 -17.82
N ILE A 299 -34.36 -14.38 -17.19
CA ILE A 299 -33.28 -13.59 -17.77
C ILE A 299 -31.99 -14.43 -17.73
N PRO A 300 -31.33 -14.73 -18.87
CA PRO A 300 -30.16 -15.60 -18.91
C PRO A 300 -28.93 -14.90 -18.34
N SER A 301 -28.11 -15.64 -17.57
CA SER A 301 -26.86 -15.12 -17.00
C SER A 301 -25.80 -14.74 -18.04
N THR A 302 -25.94 -15.12 -19.31
CA THR A 302 -25.04 -14.62 -20.37
C THR A 302 -25.25 -13.14 -20.69
N ILE A 303 -26.33 -12.51 -20.20
CA ILE A 303 -26.52 -11.06 -20.30
C ILE A 303 -25.39 -10.27 -19.60
N CYS A 304 -24.71 -10.87 -18.62
CA CYS A 304 -23.53 -10.31 -17.97
C CYS A 304 -22.37 -10.00 -18.94
N ASN A 305 -22.32 -10.67 -20.10
CA ASN A 305 -21.26 -10.48 -21.09
C ASN A 305 -21.43 -9.18 -21.91
N LEU A 306 -22.59 -8.51 -21.78
CA LEU A 306 -22.92 -7.28 -22.49
C LEU A 306 -22.42 -6.06 -21.71
N THR A 307 -21.11 -5.87 -21.64
CA THR A 307 -20.46 -4.81 -20.83
C THR A 307 -20.79 -3.39 -21.30
N GLN A 308 -21.35 -3.22 -22.50
CA GLN A 308 -21.80 -1.95 -23.06
C GLN A 308 -23.31 -1.70 -22.85
N LEU A 309 -24.05 -2.65 -22.25
CA LEU A 309 -25.50 -2.57 -22.10
C LEU A 309 -25.88 -1.51 -21.05
N THR A 310 -26.56 -0.46 -21.50
CA THR A 310 -27.10 0.63 -20.66
C THR A 310 -28.61 0.57 -20.48
N SER A 311 -29.36 -0.13 -21.33
CA SER A 311 -30.82 -0.19 -21.22
C SER A 311 -31.34 -1.61 -21.44
N LEU A 312 -32.13 -2.09 -20.48
CA LEU A 312 -32.84 -3.36 -20.52
C LEU A 312 -34.33 -3.15 -20.15
N ASP A 313 -35.20 -3.09 -21.15
CA ASP A 313 -36.65 -3.11 -20.98
C ASP A 313 -37.20 -4.48 -21.40
N LEU A 314 -37.80 -5.20 -20.45
CA LEU A 314 -38.59 -6.41 -20.67
C LEU A 314 -39.98 -6.27 -20.01
N GLY A 315 -40.46 -5.04 -19.79
CA GLY A 315 -41.72 -4.71 -19.13
C GLY A 315 -42.93 -5.37 -19.79
N PHE A 316 -44.00 -5.56 -19.03
CA PHE A 316 -45.26 -6.22 -19.43
C PHE A 316 -45.10 -7.66 -19.99
N SER A 317 -43.94 -8.29 -19.82
CA SER A 317 -43.68 -9.68 -20.19
C SER A 317 -44.00 -10.66 -19.05
N SER A 318 -44.07 -11.95 -19.37
CA SER A 318 -44.35 -13.06 -18.44
C SER A 318 -43.06 -13.71 -17.91
N ILE A 319 -42.08 -12.89 -17.53
CA ILE A 319 -40.76 -13.35 -17.05
C ILE A 319 -40.86 -13.90 -15.62
N THR A 320 -40.08 -14.94 -15.34
CA THR A 320 -40.04 -15.65 -14.06
C THR A 320 -38.59 -15.84 -13.57
N GLY A 321 -38.42 -16.31 -12.33
CA GLY A 321 -37.10 -16.46 -11.71
C GLY A 321 -36.57 -15.16 -11.10
N GLY A 322 -35.32 -15.17 -10.63
CA GLY A 322 -34.66 -14.02 -10.01
C GLY A 322 -33.77 -13.23 -10.98
N LEU A 323 -33.30 -12.06 -10.56
CA LEU A 323 -32.32 -11.25 -11.29
C LEU A 323 -30.93 -11.92 -11.27
N PRO A 324 -30.21 -11.97 -12.41
CA PRO A 324 -28.80 -12.40 -12.43
C PRO A 324 -27.92 -11.56 -11.50
N SER A 325 -27.05 -12.21 -10.73
CA SER A 325 -26.20 -11.55 -9.71
C SER A 325 -25.28 -10.45 -10.27
N CYS A 326 -24.87 -10.57 -11.53
CA CYS A 326 -24.02 -9.61 -12.23
C CYS A 326 -24.70 -8.28 -12.63
N MET A 327 -26.03 -8.18 -12.54
CA MET A 327 -26.71 -6.92 -12.91
C MET A 327 -26.26 -5.75 -12.02
N GLY A 328 -25.83 -6.04 -10.79
CA GLY A 328 -25.19 -5.07 -9.91
C GLY A 328 -23.83 -4.51 -10.41
N THR A 329 -23.12 -5.22 -11.30
CA THR A 329 -21.78 -4.82 -11.77
C THR A 329 -21.79 -4.35 -13.23
N SER A 330 -22.94 -3.90 -13.73
CA SER A 330 -23.16 -3.58 -15.15
C SER A 330 -23.40 -2.08 -15.35
N ASN A 331 -23.07 -1.58 -16.54
CA ASN A 331 -23.30 -0.19 -16.95
C ASN A 331 -24.80 0.14 -17.19
N LEU A 332 -25.72 -0.62 -16.60
CA LEU A 332 -27.16 -0.44 -16.79
C LEU A 332 -27.60 0.91 -16.19
N GLN A 333 -28.21 1.73 -17.05
CA GLN A 333 -28.83 3.02 -16.78
C GLN A 333 -30.37 2.91 -16.71
N MET A 334 -30.97 1.79 -17.14
CA MET A 334 -32.40 1.51 -17.03
C MET A 334 -32.66 -0.01 -17.00
N VAL A 335 -33.47 -0.46 -16.03
CA VAL A 335 -34.04 -1.82 -15.97
C VAL A 335 -35.55 -1.73 -15.70
N ASP A 336 -36.38 -2.03 -16.70
CA ASP A 336 -37.84 -2.11 -16.55
C ASP A 336 -38.33 -3.56 -16.71
N LEU A 337 -39.06 -4.05 -15.70
CA LEU A 337 -39.73 -5.35 -15.65
C LEU A 337 -41.21 -5.21 -15.21
N PHE A 338 -41.76 -4.00 -15.22
CA PHE A 338 -43.02 -3.64 -14.60
C PHE A 338 -44.25 -3.95 -15.47
N PHE A 339 -45.42 -4.09 -14.83
CA PHE A 339 -46.69 -4.47 -15.49
C PHE A 339 -47.70 -3.31 -15.55
N GLY A 340 -47.24 -2.05 -15.59
CA GLY A 340 -48.13 -0.89 -15.38
C GLY A 340 -47.65 0.48 -15.83
N GLY A 341 -46.71 0.57 -16.78
CA GLY A 341 -46.46 1.76 -17.61
C GLY A 341 -46.40 3.10 -16.87
N VAL A 342 -45.28 3.39 -16.22
CA VAL A 342 -44.94 4.73 -15.73
C VAL A 342 -43.77 5.24 -16.57
N SER A 343 -44.00 6.27 -17.39
CA SER A 343 -42.94 6.93 -18.14
C SER A 343 -42.09 7.79 -17.19
N ALA A 344 -41.06 7.20 -16.59
CA ALA A 344 -40.02 7.94 -15.88
C ALA A 344 -39.18 8.72 -16.90
N ASN A 345 -39.51 10.00 -17.10
CA ASN A 345 -38.82 10.87 -18.04
C ASN A 345 -37.57 11.48 -17.38
N ASN A 346 -36.58 10.64 -17.07
CA ASN A 346 -35.20 11.03 -16.79
C ASN A 346 -34.26 9.83 -17.01
N SER A 347 -33.03 10.12 -17.43
CA SER A 347 -32.01 9.13 -17.78
C SER A 347 -30.92 9.08 -16.70
N ILE A 348 -30.61 7.85 -16.24
CA ILE A 348 -29.69 7.38 -15.16
C ILE A 348 -30.54 6.46 -14.23
N LEU A 349 -29.97 5.37 -13.68
CA LEU A 349 -30.73 4.27 -13.07
C LEU A 349 -31.14 4.56 -11.61
N ASP A 350 -32.01 5.55 -11.44
CA ASP A 350 -32.40 6.04 -10.12
C ASP A 350 -33.42 5.12 -9.42
N VAL A 351 -34.20 4.30 -10.16
CA VAL A 351 -35.36 3.60 -9.58
C VAL A 351 -35.55 2.16 -10.09
N ILE A 352 -35.83 1.24 -9.16
CA ILE A 352 -36.20 -0.15 -9.41
C ILE A 352 -37.68 -0.38 -9.07
N TYR A 353 -38.50 -0.69 -10.08
CA TYR A 353 -39.90 -1.08 -9.92
C TYR A 353 -40.12 -2.56 -10.24
N LEU A 354 -40.21 -3.40 -9.20
CA LEU A 354 -40.48 -4.85 -9.34
C LEU A 354 -41.86 -5.27 -8.79
N SER A 355 -42.68 -4.30 -8.40
CA SER A 355 -44.00 -4.52 -7.78
C SER A 355 -44.99 -5.29 -8.68
N LYS A 356 -45.87 -6.09 -8.05
CA LYS A 356 -46.91 -6.93 -8.71
C LYS A 356 -46.37 -8.05 -9.62
N THR A 357 -45.12 -8.48 -9.43
CA THR A 357 -44.55 -9.64 -10.13
C THR A 357 -44.68 -10.92 -9.29
N SER A 358 -44.56 -12.09 -9.93
CA SER A 358 -44.47 -13.39 -9.24
C SER A 358 -43.10 -13.65 -8.58
N LEU A 359 -42.31 -12.60 -8.30
CA LEU A 359 -41.03 -12.70 -7.61
C LEU A 359 -41.23 -13.25 -6.19
N SER A 360 -40.45 -14.25 -5.84
CA SER A 360 -40.50 -14.97 -4.57
C SER A 360 -39.11 -15.38 -4.09
N GLY A 361 -39.00 -15.67 -2.80
CA GLY A 361 -37.72 -15.92 -2.13
C GLY A 361 -37.27 -14.74 -1.26
N PRO A 362 -36.03 -14.77 -0.73
CA PRO A 362 -35.52 -13.72 0.16
C PRO A 362 -35.23 -12.42 -0.58
N PHE A 363 -35.02 -11.34 0.19
CA PHE A 363 -34.57 -10.05 -0.34
C PHE A 363 -33.31 -10.21 -1.22
N PRO A 364 -33.25 -9.65 -2.46
CA PRO A 364 -32.09 -9.80 -3.34
C PRO A 364 -30.86 -9.01 -2.84
N SER A 365 -29.87 -9.70 -2.28
CA SER A 365 -28.65 -9.08 -1.71
C SER A 365 -27.75 -8.38 -2.74
N CYS A 366 -27.89 -8.66 -4.04
CA CYS A 366 -27.19 -7.91 -5.08
C CYS A 366 -27.65 -6.44 -5.17
N ILE A 367 -28.90 -6.12 -4.80
CA ILE A 367 -29.39 -4.73 -4.77
C ILE A 367 -28.61 -3.94 -3.70
N THR A 368 -28.53 -4.48 -2.48
CA THR A 368 -27.87 -3.81 -1.33
C THR A 368 -26.35 -3.71 -1.42
N ASN A 369 -25.73 -4.49 -2.32
CA ASN A 369 -24.27 -4.64 -2.38
C ASN A 369 -23.66 -4.00 -3.64
N SER A 370 -24.49 -3.51 -4.57
CA SER A 370 -24.01 -3.11 -5.89
C SER A 370 -24.79 -1.97 -6.54
N LEU A 371 -25.99 -1.62 -6.04
CA LEU A 371 -26.82 -0.54 -6.58
C LEU A 371 -26.94 0.59 -5.54
N VAL A 372 -25.80 1.07 -5.02
CA VAL A 372 -25.74 2.05 -3.92
C VAL A 372 -26.35 3.41 -4.28
N ASN A 373 -26.32 3.79 -5.56
CA ASN A 373 -26.90 5.04 -6.09
C ASN A 373 -28.43 4.99 -6.27
N LEU A 374 -29.11 3.98 -5.73
CA LEU A 374 -30.55 3.79 -5.93
C LEU A 374 -31.37 4.82 -5.13
N VAL A 375 -32.15 5.63 -5.83
CA VAL A 375 -33.04 6.66 -5.28
C VAL A 375 -34.42 6.09 -4.91
N GLY A 376 -34.90 5.06 -5.62
CA GLY A 376 -36.19 4.41 -5.31
C GLY A 376 -36.20 2.89 -5.44
N LEU A 377 -36.72 2.21 -4.42
CA LEU A 377 -36.89 0.76 -4.39
C LEU A 377 -38.34 0.39 -4.09
N ASN A 378 -39.03 -0.21 -5.07
CA ASN A 378 -40.39 -0.71 -4.91
C ASN A 378 -40.46 -2.22 -5.16
N LEU A 379 -40.46 -2.98 -4.05
CA LEU A 379 -40.67 -4.43 -4.00
C LEU A 379 -42.04 -4.80 -3.43
N GLY A 380 -42.93 -3.82 -3.22
CA GLY A 380 -44.24 -4.03 -2.62
C GLY A 380 -45.15 -4.90 -3.51
N ARG A 381 -46.09 -5.62 -2.89
CA ARG A 381 -47.00 -6.57 -3.58
C ARG A 381 -46.25 -7.64 -4.39
N THR A 382 -45.21 -8.23 -3.79
CA THR A 382 -44.48 -9.40 -4.31
C THR A 382 -44.68 -10.59 -3.36
N ALA A 383 -44.20 -11.77 -3.74
CA ALA A 383 -44.15 -12.95 -2.85
C ALA A 383 -42.77 -13.11 -2.17
N LEU A 384 -42.03 -12.00 -1.99
CA LEU A 384 -40.76 -11.99 -1.28
C LEU A 384 -40.99 -12.20 0.23
N ASN A 385 -40.08 -12.94 0.86
CA ASN A 385 -40.16 -13.39 2.24
C ASN A 385 -38.82 -13.29 2.99
N GLY A 386 -38.78 -13.78 4.22
CA GLY A 386 -37.59 -13.68 5.09
C GLY A 386 -37.46 -12.30 5.75
N SER A 387 -36.28 -12.00 6.29
CA SER A 387 -36.01 -10.72 6.95
C SER A 387 -35.60 -9.61 5.99
N ILE A 388 -35.88 -8.37 6.36
CA ILE A 388 -35.24 -7.19 5.73
C ILE A 388 -33.77 -7.21 6.17
N PRO A 389 -32.78 -7.22 5.25
CA PRO A 389 -31.38 -7.31 5.61
C PRO A 389 -30.80 -5.96 6.03
N ASP A 390 -29.88 -5.93 7.01
CA ASP A 390 -29.19 -4.71 7.45
C ASP A 390 -28.41 -4.01 6.32
N SER A 391 -27.99 -4.75 5.28
CA SER A 391 -27.36 -4.18 4.09
C SER A 391 -28.26 -3.21 3.32
N ILE A 392 -29.58 -3.19 3.56
CA ILE A 392 -30.48 -2.17 2.99
C ILE A 392 -30.05 -0.74 3.38
N CYS A 393 -29.38 -0.61 4.53
CA CYS A 393 -28.84 0.64 5.04
C CYS A 393 -27.60 1.15 4.26
N ASN A 394 -27.14 0.42 3.23
CA ASN A 394 -26.12 0.88 2.28
C ASN A 394 -26.69 1.75 1.15
N LEU A 395 -28.02 1.81 0.99
CA LEU A 395 -28.69 2.55 -0.08
C LEU A 395 -28.93 4.01 0.34
N THR A 396 -27.88 4.75 0.69
CA THR A 396 -27.96 6.09 1.31
C THR A 396 -28.65 7.15 0.44
N GLY A 397 -28.66 6.97 -0.88
CA GLY A 397 -29.39 7.81 -1.84
C GLY A 397 -30.92 7.62 -1.85
N LEU A 398 -31.46 6.66 -1.10
CA LEU A 398 -32.86 6.23 -1.23
C LEU A 398 -33.86 7.25 -0.63
N ASP A 399 -34.68 7.85 -1.50
CA ASP A 399 -35.84 8.72 -1.19
C ASP A 399 -37.11 7.89 -0.94
N TYR A 400 -37.28 6.77 -1.66
CA TYR A 400 -38.49 5.95 -1.64
C TYR A 400 -38.21 4.46 -1.37
N LEU A 401 -38.73 3.94 -0.25
CA LEU A 401 -38.70 2.52 0.10
C LEU A 401 -40.11 1.95 0.29
N ASN A 402 -40.49 1.00 -0.57
CA ASN A 402 -41.75 0.27 -0.43
C ASN A 402 -41.52 -1.25 -0.43
N LEU A 403 -41.70 -1.84 0.76
CA LEU A 403 -41.69 -3.28 1.04
C LEU A 403 -43.06 -3.74 1.58
N GLY A 404 -44.11 -2.92 1.40
CA GLY A 404 -45.44 -3.16 1.95
C GLY A 404 -46.22 -4.24 1.18
N THR A 405 -47.15 -4.91 1.87
CA THR A 405 -47.96 -5.99 1.31
C THR A 405 -47.09 -7.12 0.71
N ALA A 406 -46.15 -7.64 1.50
CA ALA A 406 -45.26 -8.75 1.15
C ALA A 406 -45.31 -9.85 2.24
N GLN A 407 -44.30 -10.71 2.32
CA GLN A 407 -44.19 -11.75 3.36
C GLN A 407 -42.95 -11.57 4.25
N PHE A 408 -42.47 -10.33 4.42
CA PHE A 408 -41.31 -10.05 5.26
C PHE A 408 -41.61 -10.28 6.75
N SER A 409 -40.64 -10.82 7.48
CA SER A 409 -40.71 -11.18 8.89
C SER A 409 -39.45 -10.74 9.66
N GLY A 410 -39.38 -11.03 10.95
CA GLY A 410 -38.27 -10.58 11.82
C GLY A 410 -38.48 -9.16 12.36
N THR A 411 -37.39 -8.44 12.60
CA THR A 411 -37.37 -7.07 13.12
C THR A 411 -37.17 -6.03 12.02
N ILE A 412 -37.50 -4.77 12.32
CA ILE A 412 -37.09 -3.63 11.49
C ILE A 412 -35.61 -3.35 11.76
N PRO A 413 -34.71 -3.25 10.75
CA PRO A 413 -33.30 -2.95 10.95
C PRO A 413 -33.08 -1.64 11.72
N SER A 414 -32.19 -1.66 12.71
CA SER A 414 -31.92 -0.46 13.53
C SER A 414 -31.17 0.62 12.76
N CYS A 415 -30.39 0.25 11.73
CA CYS A 415 -29.58 1.14 10.90
C CYS A 415 -30.36 1.96 9.87
N LEU A 416 -31.71 1.89 9.84
CA LEU A 416 -32.52 2.63 8.87
C LEU A 416 -32.35 4.15 8.95
N ASP A 417 -31.83 4.68 10.06
CA ASP A 417 -31.45 6.10 10.19
C ASP A 417 -30.33 6.55 9.26
N ARG A 418 -29.56 5.61 8.71
CA ARG A 418 -28.56 5.91 7.65
C ARG A 418 -29.19 6.34 6.33
N LEU A 419 -30.48 6.05 6.13
CA LEU A 419 -31.23 6.46 4.94
C LEU A 419 -31.74 7.90 5.11
N SER A 420 -30.85 8.86 5.36
CA SER A 420 -31.18 10.25 5.71
C SER A 420 -32.04 10.97 4.66
N ASN A 421 -31.95 10.55 3.39
CA ASN A 421 -32.75 11.04 2.28
C ASN A 421 -34.20 10.50 2.25
N LEU A 422 -34.52 9.50 3.07
CA LEU A 422 -35.78 8.76 2.95
C LEU A 422 -37.01 9.59 3.32
N ASN A 423 -37.77 9.95 2.30
CA ASN A 423 -39.01 10.71 2.36
C ASN A 423 -40.24 9.80 2.51
N SER A 424 -40.16 8.58 1.96
CA SER A 424 -41.27 7.62 1.90
C SER A 424 -40.88 6.21 2.37
N LEU A 425 -41.51 5.73 3.45
CA LEU A 425 -41.28 4.39 4.04
C LEU A 425 -42.59 3.60 4.20
N PHE A 426 -42.75 2.53 3.42
CA PHE A 426 -43.90 1.62 3.51
C PHE A 426 -43.46 0.21 3.89
N LEU A 427 -43.76 -0.20 5.13
CA LEU A 427 -43.50 -1.54 5.69
C LEU A 427 -44.79 -2.25 6.13
N ASP A 428 -45.95 -1.70 5.77
CA ASP A 428 -47.25 -2.18 6.24
C ASP A 428 -47.64 -3.55 5.68
N THR A 429 -48.54 -4.23 6.38
CA THR A 429 -49.14 -5.49 5.92
C THR A 429 -48.08 -6.57 5.66
N ASN A 430 -47.27 -6.84 6.69
CA ASN A 430 -46.19 -7.83 6.73
C ASN A 430 -46.29 -8.68 8.03
N GLN A 431 -45.27 -9.50 8.30
CA GLN A 431 -45.13 -10.32 9.52
C GLN A 431 -44.03 -9.78 10.45
N LEU A 432 -43.81 -8.45 10.46
CA LEU A 432 -42.78 -7.82 11.29
C LEU A 432 -43.13 -7.83 12.78
N SER A 433 -42.09 -7.83 13.61
CA SER A 433 -42.15 -8.09 15.05
C SER A 433 -41.09 -7.32 15.83
N GLY A 434 -41.23 -7.29 17.15
CA GLY A 434 -40.28 -6.62 18.05
C GLY A 434 -40.64 -5.16 18.31
N SER A 435 -39.70 -4.37 18.82
CA SER A 435 -39.87 -2.93 19.05
C SER A 435 -39.55 -2.11 17.80
N VAL A 436 -40.29 -1.03 17.55
CA VAL A 436 -39.91 -0.02 16.54
C VAL A 436 -38.61 0.68 16.96
N PRO A 437 -37.53 0.61 16.16
CA PRO A 437 -36.25 1.25 16.49
C PRO A 437 -36.38 2.76 16.64
N ARG A 438 -35.82 3.32 17.72
CA ARG A 438 -35.85 4.78 17.98
C ARG A 438 -35.08 5.59 16.94
N SER A 439 -34.12 4.97 16.26
CA SER A 439 -33.39 5.53 15.12
C SER A 439 -34.30 6.05 14.00
N ILE A 440 -35.51 5.49 13.80
CA ILE A 440 -36.49 6.03 12.84
C ILE A 440 -36.85 7.50 13.13
N ALA A 441 -36.71 7.99 14.37
CA ALA A 441 -36.89 9.39 14.70
C ALA A 441 -35.78 10.32 14.16
N ASN A 442 -34.65 9.78 13.71
CA ASN A 442 -33.57 10.53 13.07
C ASN A 442 -33.85 10.82 11.58
N LEU A 443 -34.87 10.18 10.98
CA LEU A 443 -35.28 10.37 9.59
C LEU A 443 -36.09 11.66 9.43
N THR A 444 -35.41 12.81 9.50
CA THR A 444 -36.02 14.15 9.50
C THR A 444 -36.72 14.52 8.19
N ARG A 445 -36.37 13.88 7.06
CA ARG A 445 -37.01 14.06 5.75
C ARG A 445 -38.30 13.24 5.57
N LEU A 446 -38.62 12.31 6.47
CA LEU A 446 -39.70 11.35 6.32
C LEU A 446 -41.08 12.02 6.38
N SER A 447 -41.75 12.21 5.23
CA SER A 447 -43.09 12.80 5.14
C SER A 447 -44.21 11.76 5.00
N GLN A 448 -43.90 10.58 4.47
CA GLN A 448 -44.85 9.48 4.29
C GLN A 448 -44.30 8.22 4.95
N CYS A 449 -44.95 7.75 6.02
CA CYS A 449 -44.57 6.52 6.70
C CYS A 449 -45.81 5.68 7.03
N ASN A 450 -45.75 4.39 6.72
CA ASN A 450 -46.76 3.42 7.15
C ASN A 450 -46.12 2.14 7.69
N LEU A 451 -46.30 1.91 9.00
CA LEU A 451 -45.88 0.71 9.72
C LEU A 451 -47.07 -0.20 10.10
N GLY A 452 -48.28 0.13 9.65
CA GLY A 452 -49.54 -0.50 10.06
C GLY A 452 -49.65 -1.98 9.73
N THR A 453 -50.61 -2.66 10.36
CA THR A 453 -50.94 -4.08 10.08
C THR A 453 -49.74 -5.03 10.24
N ASN A 454 -48.95 -4.85 11.30
CA ASN A 454 -47.91 -5.77 11.76
C ASN A 454 -48.26 -6.25 13.18
N PRO A 455 -48.91 -7.42 13.38
CA PRO A 455 -49.53 -7.81 14.65
C PRO A 455 -48.58 -7.96 15.85
N SER A 456 -47.29 -8.17 15.58
CA SER A 456 -46.26 -8.48 16.59
C SER A 456 -45.35 -7.30 16.92
N LEU A 457 -45.65 -6.11 16.42
CA LEU A 457 -44.83 -4.89 16.55
C LEU A 457 -45.26 -4.04 17.76
N CYS A 458 -44.31 -3.66 18.62
CA CYS A 458 -44.50 -2.79 19.79
C CYS A 458 -43.93 -1.38 19.54
N PHE A 459 -44.62 -0.38 20.08
CA PHE A 459 -44.24 1.04 20.00
C PHE A 459 -43.81 1.54 21.39
N PRO A 460 -42.52 1.44 21.78
CA PRO A 460 -42.05 1.80 23.13
C PRO A 460 -41.78 3.30 23.33
N TRP A 461 -42.11 4.12 22.32
CA TRP A 461 -42.03 5.57 22.31
C TRP A 461 -43.12 6.11 21.37
N ASN A 462 -43.37 7.43 21.38
CA ASN A 462 -44.46 8.02 20.59
C ASN A 462 -44.11 8.11 19.08
N VAL A 463 -44.32 7.02 18.34
CA VAL A 463 -44.08 6.98 16.88
C VAL A 463 -45.13 7.76 16.08
N SER A 464 -46.27 8.11 16.68
CA SER A 464 -47.38 8.80 15.97
C SER A 464 -47.01 10.20 15.47
N SER A 465 -46.01 10.85 16.05
CA SER A 465 -45.50 12.15 15.59
C SER A 465 -44.64 12.06 14.32
N ILE A 466 -44.21 10.86 13.91
CA ILE A 466 -43.34 10.63 12.75
C ILE A 466 -44.05 9.80 11.68
N CYS A 467 -44.83 8.79 12.07
CA CYS A 467 -45.54 7.91 11.13
C CYS A 467 -47.07 8.06 11.13
N GLY A 468 -47.63 9.04 11.86
CA GLY A 468 -49.07 9.38 11.81
C GLY A 468 -50.05 8.26 12.22
N THR A 469 -49.57 7.12 12.73
CA THR A 469 -50.40 5.94 12.97
C THR A 469 -51.24 6.07 14.23
N THR A 470 -52.56 5.91 14.09
CA THR A 470 -53.50 5.81 15.21
C THR A 470 -53.49 4.40 15.81
N VAL A 471 -52.39 4.00 16.47
CA VAL A 471 -52.27 2.71 17.16
C VAL A 471 -51.89 2.93 18.63
N SER A 472 -52.90 3.03 19.48
CA SER A 472 -52.71 3.01 20.93
C SER A 472 -52.35 1.59 21.39
N ASN A 473 -51.18 1.37 22.01
CA ASN A 473 -50.93 0.11 22.72
C ASN A 473 -49.86 0.17 23.82
N LYS A 474 -49.97 -0.76 24.79
CA LYS A 474 -49.11 -0.86 25.99
C LYS A 474 -48.04 -1.94 25.77
N CYS A 475 -46.75 -1.59 25.86
CA CYS A 475 -45.67 -2.58 25.65
C CYS A 475 -45.33 -3.46 26.87
N ALA A 476 -45.60 -3.01 28.11
CA ALA A 476 -45.29 -3.74 29.36
C ALA A 476 -45.94 -5.13 29.53
N SER A 477 -46.97 -5.43 28.73
CA SER A 477 -47.63 -6.75 28.67
C SER A 477 -47.54 -7.40 27.28
N SER A 478 -46.71 -6.86 26.39
CA SER A 478 -46.51 -7.45 25.05
C SER A 478 -45.74 -8.76 25.16
N ALA A 479 -46.17 -9.79 24.43
CA ALA A 479 -45.54 -11.12 24.48
C ALA A 479 -44.05 -11.07 24.10
N SER A 480 -43.68 -10.17 23.17
CA SER A 480 -42.29 -9.93 22.78
C SER A 480 -41.45 -9.35 23.93
N LEU A 481 -41.84 -8.22 24.55
CA LEU A 481 -41.05 -7.63 25.64
C LEU A 481 -41.01 -8.54 26.88
N VAL A 482 -42.10 -9.25 27.17
CA VAL A 482 -42.15 -10.26 28.24
C VAL A 482 -41.19 -11.43 27.96
N ALA A 483 -41.08 -11.88 26.70
CA ALA A 483 -40.11 -12.88 26.29
C ALA A 483 -38.67 -12.36 26.39
N THR A 484 -38.39 -11.13 25.93
CA THR A 484 -37.07 -10.48 26.06
C THR A 484 -36.65 -10.38 27.53
N MET A 485 -37.51 -9.86 28.41
CA MET A 485 -37.22 -9.78 29.85
C MET A 485 -36.98 -11.16 30.48
N LYS A 486 -37.82 -12.17 30.17
CA LYS A 486 -37.61 -13.54 30.66
C LYS A 486 -36.32 -14.16 30.12
N SER A 487 -35.96 -13.86 28.87
CA SER A 487 -34.70 -14.30 28.26
C SER A 487 -33.49 -13.66 28.96
N ILE A 488 -33.50 -12.34 29.18
CA ILE A 488 -32.46 -11.63 29.94
C ILE A 488 -32.28 -12.27 31.32
N TRP A 489 -33.36 -12.47 32.08
CA TRP A 489 -33.31 -13.10 33.40
C TRP A 489 -32.74 -14.51 33.39
N THR A 490 -33.12 -15.31 32.38
CA THR A 490 -32.64 -16.68 32.20
C THR A 490 -31.15 -16.68 31.84
N THR A 491 -30.69 -15.78 30.96
CA THR A 491 -29.28 -15.64 30.58
C THR A 491 -28.41 -15.17 31.76
N LEU A 492 -28.93 -14.28 32.62
CA LEU A 492 -28.27 -13.86 33.87
C LEU A 492 -28.19 -15.00 34.92
N GLY A 493 -28.93 -16.11 34.73
CA GLY A 493 -29.03 -17.18 35.71
C GLY A 493 -29.90 -16.81 36.92
N GLY A 494 -30.85 -15.89 36.76
CA GLY A 494 -31.69 -15.39 37.84
C GLY A 494 -32.72 -16.43 38.32
N PRO A 495 -32.98 -16.55 39.64
CA PRO A 495 -33.99 -17.50 40.14
C PRO A 495 -35.40 -17.19 39.64
N SER A 496 -36.10 -18.21 39.12
CA SER A 496 -37.40 -18.08 38.43
C SER A 496 -38.55 -17.54 39.29
N GLN A 497 -38.39 -17.55 40.62
CA GLN A 497 -39.38 -17.00 41.56
C GLN A 497 -39.47 -15.47 41.56
N TYR A 498 -38.44 -14.77 41.07
CA TYR A 498 -38.33 -13.30 41.15
C TYR A 498 -38.87 -12.58 39.90
N TRP A 499 -38.75 -13.18 38.70
CA TRP A 499 -39.30 -12.67 37.43
C TRP A 499 -40.31 -13.68 36.88
N ARG A 500 -41.57 -13.54 37.31
CA ARG A 500 -42.72 -14.42 37.06
C ARG A 500 -43.89 -13.62 36.50
N GLY A 501 -44.87 -14.28 35.88
CA GLY A 501 -46.04 -13.60 35.32
C GLY A 501 -45.75 -12.87 34.01
N ASN A 502 -46.61 -11.90 33.65
CA ASN A 502 -46.62 -11.23 32.33
C ASN A 502 -46.79 -9.70 32.44
N GLN A 503 -46.76 -9.13 33.65
CA GLN A 503 -46.87 -7.67 33.86
C GLN A 503 -45.52 -7.11 34.31
N ILE A 504 -44.71 -6.62 33.36
CA ILE A 504 -43.33 -6.18 33.65
C ILE A 504 -43.26 -5.07 34.70
N CYS A 505 -44.25 -4.18 34.71
CA CYS A 505 -44.32 -3.05 35.64
C CYS A 505 -45.03 -3.38 36.97
N ASN A 506 -45.29 -4.66 37.26
CA ASN A 506 -45.76 -5.12 38.55
C ASN A 506 -44.57 -5.65 39.38
N SER A 507 -44.30 -5.02 40.53
CA SER A 507 -43.20 -5.39 41.42
C SER A 507 -43.32 -6.77 42.07
N THR A 508 -44.49 -7.43 42.03
CA THR A 508 -44.66 -8.83 42.48
C THR A 508 -44.35 -9.85 41.39
N ASP A 509 -44.35 -9.40 40.13
CA ASP A 509 -44.05 -10.17 38.93
C ASP A 509 -42.55 -10.03 38.59
N TYR A 510 -42.01 -8.80 38.55
CA TYR A 510 -40.62 -8.53 38.18
C TYR A 510 -39.88 -7.76 39.29
N ILE A 511 -39.30 -8.49 40.25
CA ILE A 511 -38.56 -7.90 41.38
C ILE A 511 -37.28 -7.21 40.89
N GLY A 512 -37.01 -6.02 41.42
CA GLY A 512 -35.88 -5.17 41.01
C GLY A 512 -36.11 -4.37 39.72
N VAL A 513 -37.27 -4.50 39.07
CA VAL A 513 -37.63 -3.71 37.89
C VAL A 513 -38.52 -2.53 38.30
N THR A 514 -38.21 -1.36 37.74
CA THR A 514 -38.99 -0.12 37.89
C THR A 514 -39.31 0.42 36.50
N CYS A 515 -40.54 0.90 36.31
CA CYS A 515 -41.04 1.40 35.02
C CYS A 515 -41.19 2.91 34.96
N ASP A 516 -41.38 3.42 33.75
CA ASP A 516 -41.74 4.81 33.49
C ASP A 516 -43.05 5.21 34.21
N PRO A 517 -43.32 6.53 34.42
CA PRO A 517 -44.53 7.00 35.09
C PRO A 517 -45.86 6.52 34.48
N SER A 518 -45.87 6.10 33.22
CA SER A 518 -47.05 5.57 32.52
C SER A 518 -47.25 4.06 32.72
N PHE A 519 -46.32 3.37 33.40
CA PHE A 519 -46.29 1.91 33.59
C PHE A 519 -46.31 1.13 32.26
N THR A 520 -45.61 1.64 31.25
CA THR A 520 -45.56 1.08 29.89
C THR A 520 -44.24 0.43 29.51
N TYR A 521 -43.13 0.79 30.16
CA TYR A 521 -41.79 0.31 29.82
C TYR A 521 -40.81 0.34 31.02
N PRO A 522 -39.90 -0.65 31.18
CA PRO A 522 -38.88 -0.64 32.24
C PRO A 522 -37.81 0.45 32.04
N VAL A 523 -37.50 1.21 33.09
CA VAL A 523 -36.51 2.30 33.08
C VAL A 523 -35.36 2.12 34.06
N SER A 524 -35.44 1.17 34.99
CA SER A 524 -34.33 0.83 35.89
C SER A 524 -34.42 -0.62 36.36
N ILE A 525 -33.27 -1.31 36.32
CA ILE A 525 -33.07 -2.68 36.82
C ILE A 525 -32.00 -2.60 37.91
N SER A 526 -32.39 -2.90 39.15
CA SER A 526 -31.50 -2.91 40.31
C SER A 526 -31.77 -4.07 41.24
N THR A 527 -30.74 -4.87 41.52
CA THR A 527 -30.78 -5.91 42.58
C THR A 527 -30.14 -5.45 43.88
N GLY A 528 -29.61 -4.22 43.95
CA GLY A 528 -28.79 -3.72 45.07
C GLY A 528 -29.46 -3.80 46.44
N GLU A 529 -30.76 -3.51 46.51
CA GLU A 529 -31.56 -3.56 47.76
C GLU A 529 -31.85 -4.99 48.25
N PHE A 530 -31.60 -6.01 47.40
CA PHE A 530 -31.88 -7.43 47.65
C PHE A 530 -30.59 -8.28 47.73
N THR A 531 -29.43 -7.65 47.93
CA THR A 531 -28.08 -8.26 47.88
C THR A 531 -27.75 -9.32 48.94
N LYS A 532 -28.74 -9.77 49.73
CA LYS A 532 -28.63 -10.98 50.57
C LYS A 532 -29.35 -12.21 50.00
N THR A 533 -30.06 -12.09 48.86
CA THR A 533 -31.05 -13.09 48.43
C THR A 533 -31.12 -13.40 46.92
N ILE A 534 -30.40 -12.67 46.05
CA ILE A 534 -30.36 -12.95 44.61
C ILE A 534 -28.94 -13.30 44.18
N THR A 535 -28.72 -14.55 43.76
CA THR A 535 -27.47 -15.05 43.18
C THR A 535 -27.62 -15.23 41.67
N PHE A 536 -26.72 -14.65 40.89
CA PHE A 536 -26.65 -14.82 39.44
C PHE A 536 -25.56 -15.82 39.07
N ASN A 537 -25.83 -16.74 38.15
CA ASN A 537 -24.85 -17.76 37.70
C ASN A 537 -24.80 -17.92 36.17
N GLY A 538 -25.06 -16.83 35.44
CA GLY A 538 -25.02 -16.77 33.98
C GLY A 538 -24.16 -15.63 33.45
N THR A 539 -24.46 -15.15 32.25
CA THR A 539 -23.70 -14.09 31.56
C THR A 539 -24.55 -12.83 31.33
N LEU A 540 -23.92 -11.72 30.97
CA LEU A 540 -24.66 -10.51 30.57
C LEU A 540 -25.31 -10.73 29.19
N SER A 541 -26.65 -10.72 29.15
CA SER A 541 -27.40 -10.95 27.90
C SER A 541 -27.22 -9.79 26.91
N PRO A 542 -26.89 -10.03 25.63
CA PRO A 542 -26.86 -8.98 24.61
C PRO A 542 -28.19 -8.23 24.47
N LEU A 543 -29.31 -8.93 24.68
CA LEU A 543 -30.69 -8.39 24.65
C LEU A 543 -30.92 -7.27 25.68
N ILE A 544 -30.03 -7.09 26.66
CA ILE A 544 -30.12 -5.95 27.58
C ILE A 544 -30.00 -4.61 26.84
N GLY A 545 -29.31 -4.58 25.69
CA GLY A 545 -29.20 -3.41 24.81
C GLY A 545 -30.50 -3.01 24.10
N ASP A 546 -31.51 -3.90 24.08
CA ASP A 546 -32.83 -3.58 23.52
C ASP A 546 -33.64 -2.68 24.47
N LEU A 547 -33.23 -2.58 25.75
CA LEU A 547 -33.90 -1.79 26.78
C LEU A 547 -33.48 -0.31 26.75
N VAL A 548 -33.50 0.32 25.57
CA VAL A 548 -32.89 1.65 25.29
C VAL A 548 -33.33 2.81 26.19
N ASN A 549 -34.45 2.68 26.91
CA ASN A 549 -34.92 3.68 27.88
C ASN A 549 -34.39 3.44 29.32
N LEU A 550 -33.45 2.50 29.51
CA LEU A 550 -32.88 2.17 30.82
C LEU A 550 -31.93 3.27 31.32
N THR A 551 -32.20 3.77 32.52
CA THR A 551 -31.47 4.88 33.17
C THR A 551 -30.53 4.41 34.28
N ARG A 552 -30.75 3.20 34.81
CA ARG A 552 -29.92 2.55 35.83
C ARG A 552 -29.86 1.04 35.58
N LEU A 553 -28.64 0.50 35.62
CA LEU A 553 -28.36 -0.92 35.63
C LEU A 553 -27.41 -1.23 36.80
N SER A 554 -27.91 -1.95 37.79
CA SER A 554 -27.17 -2.30 39.01
C SER A 554 -27.34 -3.79 39.33
N LEU A 555 -26.34 -4.60 38.99
CA LEU A 555 -26.33 -6.06 39.15
C LEU A 555 -25.16 -6.49 40.07
N ILE A 556 -25.20 -6.04 41.32
CA ILE A 556 -24.17 -6.29 42.34
C ILE A 556 -24.24 -7.75 42.84
N SER A 557 -23.08 -8.39 43.05
CA SER A 557 -22.96 -9.70 43.69
C SER A 557 -22.12 -9.64 44.98
N SER A 558 -22.53 -10.38 46.02
CA SER A 558 -21.91 -10.31 47.35
C SER A 558 -20.79 -11.36 47.55
N PHE A 559 -19.54 -10.94 47.33
CA PHE A 559 -18.29 -11.49 47.89
C PHE A 559 -17.95 -13.01 47.78
N ASN A 560 -18.75 -13.85 47.13
CA ASN A 560 -18.49 -15.30 47.02
C ASN A 560 -18.60 -15.85 45.60
N ARG A 561 -17.54 -15.66 44.79
CA ARG A 561 -17.07 -16.44 43.59
C ARG A 561 -18.07 -17.04 42.56
N PHE A 562 -19.37 -16.77 42.65
CA PHE A 562 -20.43 -17.35 41.82
C PHE A 562 -21.44 -16.26 41.43
N GLY A 563 -20.94 -15.20 40.79
CA GLY A 563 -21.74 -14.12 40.19
C GLY A 563 -21.85 -14.27 38.67
N LEU A 564 -22.22 -13.18 37.98
CA LEU A 564 -22.18 -13.10 36.52
C LEU A 564 -20.76 -13.35 35.99
N TYR A 565 -20.64 -14.04 34.86
CA TYR A 565 -19.35 -14.30 34.20
C TYR A 565 -19.38 -14.00 32.69
N GLY A 566 -18.21 -14.07 32.06
CA GLY A 566 -18.02 -13.68 30.66
C GLY A 566 -17.82 -12.17 30.49
N SER A 567 -17.81 -11.69 29.25
CA SER A 567 -17.49 -10.29 28.97
C SER A 567 -18.67 -9.33 29.02
N ILE A 568 -18.36 -8.05 29.24
CA ILE A 568 -19.31 -6.96 29.03
C ILE A 568 -19.63 -6.89 27.54
N THR A 569 -20.90 -7.08 27.18
CA THR A 569 -21.36 -7.13 25.79
C THR A 569 -21.42 -5.73 25.17
N PRO A 570 -20.91 -5.49 23.95
CA PRO A 570 -20.93 -4.17 23.32
C PRO A 570 -22.33 -3.56 23.16
N SER A 571 -23.37 -4.39 23.10
CA SER A 571 -24.78 -3.98 23.11
C SER A 571 -25.19 -3.15 24.33
N ILE A 572 -24.41 -3.16 25.43
CA ILE A 572 -24.62 -2.25 26.57
C ILE A 572 -24.52 -0.77 26.17
N CYS A 573 -23.77 -0.46 25.12
CA CYS A 573 -23.57 0.90 24.62
C CYS A 573 -24.83 1.47 23.91
N ASN A 574 -25.82 0.64 23.57
CA ASN A 574 -27.15 1.09 23.12
C ASN A 574 -27.93 1.83 24.22
N LEU A 575 -27.56 1.67 25.51
CA LEU A 575 -28.23 2.25 26.66
C LEU A 575 -27.84 3.72 26.90
N THR A 576 -27.93 4.56 25.87
CA THR A 576 -27.46 5.97 25.88
C THR A 576 -28.09 6.87 26.96
N GLN A 577 -29.17 6.42 27.61
CA GLN A 577 -29.84 7.11 28.73
C GLN A 577 -29.31 6.70 30.12
N LEU A 578 -28.28 5.85 30.19
CA LEU A 578 -27.77 5.27 31.43
C LEU A 578 -26.94 6.28 32.24
N TYR A 579 -27.39 6.58 33.46
CA TYR A 579 -26.68 7.46 34.40
C TYR A 579 -25.81 6.67 35.39
N VAL A 580 -26.14 5.41 35.66
CA VAL A 580 -25.44 4.53 36.60
C VAL A 580 -25.28 3.14 36.00
N LEU A 581 -24.03 2.70 35.89
CA LEU A 581 -23.64 1.33 35.55
C LEU A 581 -22.84 0.73 36.71
N GLU A 582 -23.40 -0.30 37.33
CA GLU A 582 -22.82 -0.98 38.49
C GLU A 582 -22.91 -2.50 38.32
N LEU A 583 -21.75 -3.14 38.13
CA LEU A 583 -21.62 -4.59 37.90
C LEU A 583 -20.63 -5.24 38.89
N SER A 584 -20.45 -4.64 40.06
CA SER A 584 -19.45 -5.00 41.06
C SER A 584 -19.60 -6.40 41.66
N GLY A 585 -18.47 -7.03 41.98
CA GLY A 585 -18.40 -8.34 42.65
C GLY A 585 -18.72 -9.56 41.78
N ASN A 586 -18.69 -9.40 40.45
CA ASN A 586 -18.99 -10.45 39.47
C ASN A 586 -17.71 -11.03 38.83
N GLY A 587 -17.76 -12.26 38.33
CA GLY A 587 -16.66 -12.91 37.59
C GLY A 587 -16.54 -12.46 36.13
N LEU A 588 -16.75 -11.18 35.84
CA LEU A 588 -16.70 -10.63 34.48
C LEU A 588 -15.25 -10.63 33.95
N THR A 589 -15.07 -10.97 32.67
CA THR A 589 -13.76 -11.16 32.02
C THR A 589 -13.62 -10.35 30.72
N GLY A 590 -12.41 -10.27 30.18
CA GLY A 590 -12.14 -9.52 28.94
C GLY A 590 -12.01 -8.02 29.17
N VAL A 591 -12.00 -7.26 28.08
CA VAL A 591 -11.72 -5.81 28.09
C VAL A 591 -12.95 -4.96 28.42
N ILE A 592 -12.71 -3.76 28.94
CA ILE A 592 -13.72 -2.70 29.04
C ILE A 592 -13.99 -2.19 27.61
N PRO A 593 -15.23 -2.25 27.07
CA PRO A 593 -15.51 -1.75 25.72
C PRO A 593 -15.32 -0.23 25.61
N ASP A 594 -14.56 0.22 24.62
CA ASP A 594 -14.32 1.65 24.33
C ASP A 594 -15.61 2.47 24.20
N CYS A 595 -16.70 1.83 23.72
CA CYS A 595 -17.99 2.48 23.53
C CYS A 595 -18.67 2.94 24.83
N ILE A 596 -18.25 2.42 26.00
CA ILE A 596 -18.69 2.96 27.30
C ILE A 596 -18.26 4.43 27.44
N GLY A 597 -17.10 4.80 26.89
CA GLY A 597 -16.63 6.18 26.89
C GLY A 597 -17.23 7.07 25.79
N THR A 598 -17.54 6.51 24.60
CA THR A 598 -18.06 7.30 23.48
C THR A 598 -19.58 7.50 23.52
N ASP A 599 -20.35 6.50 23.95
CA ASP A 599 -21.80 6.45 23.72
C ASP A 599 -22.60 6.70 25.01
N LEU A 600 -22.07 6.26 26.15
CA LEU A 600 -22.72 6.38 27.47
C LEU A 600 -22.38 7.70 28.19
N VAL A 601 -22.37 8.81 27.43
CA VAL A 601 -21.92 10.15 27.89
C VAL A 601 -22.70 10.77 29.05
N GLN A 602 -23.85 10.19 29.40
CA GLN A 602 -24.67 10.57 30.57
C GLN A 602 -24.22 9.91 31.89
N LEU A 603 -23.24 8.99 31.85
CA LEU A 603 -22.78 8.27 33.04
C LEU A 603 -22.24 9.22 34.12
N THR A 604 -22.80 9.06 35.31
CA THR A 604 -22.39 9.76 36.54
C THR A 604 -21.58 8.86 37.47
N SER A 605 -21.74 7.53 37.34
CA SER A 605 -21.07 6.52 38.15
C SER A 605 -20.81 5.27 37.32
N LEU A 606 -19.55 4.85 37.24
CA LEU A 606 -19.11 3.61 36.59
C LEU A 606 -18.35 2.75 37.62
N VAL A 607 -18.94 1.61 37.99
CA VAL A 607 -18.44 0.73 39.05
C VAL A 607 -18.38 -0.71 38.52
N LEU A 608 -17.16 -1.18 38.23
CA LEU A 608 -16.88 -2.50 37.65
C LEU A 608 -15.93 -3.35 38.53
N ASN A 609 -15.68 -2.90 39.75
CA ASN A 609 -14.66 -3.45 40.64
C ASN A 609 -14.94 -4.88 41.15
N THR A 610 -13.89 -5.53 41.67
CA THR A 610 -13.92 -6.93 42.10
C THR A 610 -14.37 -7.85 40.95
N SER A 611 -13.69 -7.72 39.81
CA SER A 611 -13.95 -8.45 38.56
C SER A 611 -12.65 -9.09 38.01
N SER A 612 -12.75 -9.90 36.96
CA SER A 612 -11.60 -10.49 36.25
C SER A 612 -11.35 -9.82 34.89
N LEU A 613 -11.70 -8.52 34.77
CA LEU A 613 -11.50 -7.70 33.58
C LEU A 613 -10.00 -7.50 33.31
N ASN A 614 -9.60 -7.47 32.04
CA ASN A 614 -8.21 -7.35 31.61
C ASN A 614 -8.03 -6.32 30.47
N GLY A 615 -6.79 -6.15 30.01
CA GLY A 615 -6.45 -5.12 29.01
C GLY A 615 -6.35 -3.73 29.62
N THR A 616 -6.39 -2.69 28.78
CA THR A 616 -6.17 -1.30 29.18
C THR A 616 -7.45 -0.59 29.61
N ILE A 617 -7.31 0.49 30.39
CA ILE A 617 -8.38 1.46 30.62
C ILE A 617 -8.54 2.29 29.32
N PRO A 618 -9.72 2.31 28.66
CA PRO A 618 -9.92 3.06 27.42
C PRO A 618 -9.74 4.57 27.57
N ASP A 619 -9.02 5.21 26.64
CA ASP A 619 -8.88 6.67 26.56
C ASP A 619 -10.24 7.37 26.37
N SER A 620 -11.22 6.70 25.77
CA SER A 620 -12.59 7.20 25.55
C SER A 620 -13.32 7.56 26.85
N ILE A 621 -12.92 6.99 28.00
CA ILE A 621 -13.47 7.35 29.32
C ILE A 621 -13.30 8.85 29.61
N CYS A 622 -12.32 9.50 29.01
CA CYS A 622 -12.11 10.95 29.13
C CYS A 622 -13.21 11.82 28.49
N ASN A 623 -14.14 11.24 27.71
CA ASN A 623 -15.32 11.94 27.20
C ASN A 623 -16.48 12.02 28.22
N LEU A 624 -16.42 11.26 29.32
CA LEU A 624 -17.48 11.16 30.33
C LEU A 624 -17.52 12.36 31.27
N ASN A 625 -17.86 13.53 30.73
CA ASN A 625 -17.88 14.82 31.42
C ASN A 625 -18.84 14.90 32.63
N GLN A 626 -19.78 13.95 32.76
CA GLN A 626 -20.69 13.84 33.90
C GLN A 626 -20.18 12.91 35.01
N LEU A 627 -19.09 12.18 34.77
CA LEU A 627 -18.60 11.14 35.67
C LEU A 627 -18.11 11.73 37.00
N SER A 628 -18.64 11.19 38.10
CA SER A 628 -18.33 11.59 39.47
C SER A 628 -17.57 10.51 40.26
N THR A 629 -17.84 9.24 39.94
CA THR A 629 -17.19 8.06 40.51
C THR A 629 -16.73 7.12 39.40
N LEU A 630 -15.45 6.76 39.45
CA LEU A 630 -14.85 5.70 38.63
C LEU A 630 -14.20 4.67 39.56
N ASP A 631 -14.73 3.45 39.57
CA ASP A 631 -14.22 2.35 40.40
C ASP A 631 -13.97 1.10 39.54
N LEU A 632 -12.68 0.83 39.30
CA LEU A 632 -12.16 -0.30 38.53
C LEU A 632 -11.19 -1.14 39.39
N GLY A 633 -11.27 -1.03 40.72
CA GLY A 633 -10.37 -1.71 41.65
C GLY A 633 -10.51 -3.24 41.63
N ALA A 634 -9.47 -3.95 42.10
CA ALA A 634 -9.43 -5.41 42.19
C ALA A 634 -9.81 -6.09 40.86
N SER A 635 -8.96 -5.92 39.85
CA SER A 635 -9.11 -6.46 38.49
C SER A 635 -7.74 -6.81 37.88
N HIS A 636 -7.71 -7.29 36.63
CA HIS A 636 -6.48 -7.63 35.90
C HIS A 636 -6.11 -6.58 34.83
N LEU A 637 -6.49 -5.31 35.04
CA LEU A 637 -6.22 -4.23 34.10
C LEU A 637 -4.73 -3.88 34.06
N SER A 638 -4.22 -3.53 32.88
CA SER A 638 -2.81 -3.27 32.63
C SER A 638 -2.58 -2.05 31.74
N GLY A 639 -1.31 -1.68 31.52
CA GLY A 639 -0.94 -0.48 30.77
C GLY A 639 -1.08 0.80 31.59
N SER A 640 -0.93 1.95 30.94
CA SER A 640 -0.91 3.27 31.60
C SER A 640 -2.31 3.81 31.88
N ILE A 641 -2.45 4.54 32.98
CA ILE A 641 -3.68 5.29 33.29
C ILE A 641 -3.81 6.47 32.32
N PRO A 642 -4.93 6.62 31.57
CA PRO A 642 -5.16 7.75 30.67
C PRO A 642 -4.98 9.11 31.39
N PRO A 643 -4.04 9.99 30.94
CA PRO A 643 -3.70 11.22 31.68
C PRO A 643 -4.88 12.19 31.88
N CYS A 644 -5.89 12.11 31.01
CA CYS A 644 -7.07 12.97 31.02
C CYS A 644 -8.10 12.63 32.12
N ILE A 645 -8.07 11.43 32.72
CA ILE A 645 -8.97 11.05 33.83
C ILE A 645 -8.85 12.04 35.00
N VAL A 646 -7.62 12.50 35.28
CA VAL A 646 -7.27 13.46 36.34
C VAL A 646 -7.94 14.83 36.16
N ASN A 647 -8.30 15.16 34.92
CA ASN A 647 -8.88 16.45 34.50
C ASN A 647 -10.40 16.39 34.26
N LEU A 648 -11.06 15.24 34.48
CA LEU A 648 -12.51 15.12 34.33
C LEU A 648 -13.24 16.08 35.29
N PRO A 649 -14.11 16.98 34.79
CA PRO A 649 -14.55 18.17 35.54
C PRO A 649 -15.37 17.84 36.80
N ARG A 650 -16.10 16.72 36.76
CA ARG A 650 -16.98 16.26 37.85
C ARG A 650 -16.44 15.10 38.67
N LEU A 651 -15.26 14.55 38.32
CA LEU A 651 -14.71 13.39 39.00
C LEU A 651 -14.31 13.74 40.44
N ARG A 652 -14.72 12.91 41.40
CA ARG A 652 -14.42 13.08 42.84
C ARG A 652 -13.90 11.80 43.49
N ASN A 653 -14.32 10.64 43.01
CA ASN A 653 -13.90 9.34 43.54
C ASN A 653 -13.21 8.52 42.44
N LEU A 654 -11.98 8.09 42.68
CA LEU A 654 -11.19 7.28 41.77
C LEU A 654 -10.56 6.08 42.51
N TYR A 655 -10.92 4.87 42.13
CA TYR A 655 -10.40 3.64 42.71
C TYR A 655 -9.84 2.75 41.61
N LEU A 656 -8.51 2.59 41.59
CA LEU A 656 -7.75 1.75 40.65
C LEU A 656 -6.80 0.79 41.39
N ASP A 657 -7.01 0.61 42.70
CA ASP A 657 -6.24 -0.31 43.55
C ASP A 657 -6.34 -1.77 43.08
N ASP A 658 -5.34 -2.59 43.43
CA ASP A 658 -5.28 -4.03 43.10
C ASP A 658 -5.41 -4.33 41.59
N ASN A 659 -4.49 -3.82 40.78
CA ASN A 659 -4.40 -4.03 39.32
C ASN A 659 -2.93 -4.19 38.85
N HIS A 660 -2.70 -4.29 37.52
CA HIS A 660 -1.38 -4.40 36.89
C HIS A 660 -0.98 -3.14 36.10
N LEU A 661 -1.39 -1.95 36.57
CA LEU A 661 -1.17 -0.69 35.87
C LEU A 661 0.31 -0.25 35.89
N THR A 662 0.72 0.48 34.85
CA THR A 662 2.11 0.87 34.58
C THR A 662 2.28 2.39 34.36
N GLY A 663 3.50 2.89 34.48
CA GLY A 663 3.85 4.28 34.13
C GLY A 663 3.89 5.25 35.32
N SER A 664 3.96 6.56 35.03
CA SER A 664 4.17 7.59 36.04
C SER A 664 2.86 8.25 36.47
N VAL A 665 2.67 8.40 37.79
CA VAL A 665 1.52 9.11 38.39
C VAL A 665 1.77 10.61 38.61
N SER A 666 2.78 11.19 37.95
CA SER A 666 3.19 12.60 38.13
C SER A 666 2.11 13.64 37.88
N THR A 667 1.06 13.32 37.11
CA THR A 667 -0.05 14.21 36.79
C THR A 667 -1.07 14.41 37.92
N PHE A 668 -1.12 13.52 38.93
CA PHE A 668 -2.21 13.50 39.92
C PHE A 668 -2.05 14.56 41.04
N SER A 669 -0.89 15.22 41.14
CA SER A 669 -0.54 16.13 42.26
C SER A 669 -1.45 17.36 42.43
N ASN A 670 -2.25 17.71 41.42
CA ASN A 670 -3.12 18.91 41.41
C ASN A 670 -4.61 18.58 41.12
N SER A 671 -5.06 17.34 41.32
CA SER A 671 -6.40 16.88 40.94
C SER A 671 -7.50 17.26 41.94
N PRO A 672 -8.75 17.55 41.51
CA PRO A 672 -9.90 17.83 42.40
C PRO A 672 -10.53 16.57 43.04
N LEU A 673 -9.76 15.47 43.16
CA LEU A 673 -10.22 14.21 43.75
C LEU A 673 -10.42 14.36 45.26
N VAL A 674 -11.52 13.78 45.76
CA VAL A 674 -11.89 13.70 47.18
C VAL A 674 -11.47 12.36 47.76
N ASN A 675 -11.65 11.27 47.00
CA ASN A 675 -11.20 9.93 47.35
C ASN A 675 -10.37 9.37 46.20
N CYS A 676 -9.17 8.89 46.50
CA CYS A 676 -8.28 8.30 45.51
C CYS A 676 -7.48 7.14 46.09
N LYS A 677 -7.49 5.98 45.42
CA LYS A 677 -6.65 4.82 45.74
C LYS A 677 -5.94 4.28 44.50
N LEU A 678 -4.63 4.05 44.64
CA LEU A 678 -3.76 3.48 43.59
C LEU A 678 -2.89 2.32 44.13
N ASP A 679 -3.10 1.91 45.39
CA ASP A 679 -2.33 0.87 46.08
C ASP A 679 -2.30 -0.47 45.30
N ASN A 680 -1.29 -1.30 45.57
CA ASN A 680 -1.12 -2.64 44.96
C ASN A 680 -1.02 -2.69 43.42
N ASN A 681 -0.56 -1.62 42.78
CA ASN A 681 -0.10 -1.63 41.38
C ASN A 681 1.44 -1.60 41.31
N PRO A 682 2.13 -2.76 41.16
CA PRO A 682 3.57 -2.87 41.38
C PRO A 682 4.45 -2.19 40.30
N SER A 683 3.87 -1.80 39.16
CA SER A 683 4.58 -1.19 38.03
C SER A 683 4.28 0.31 37.85
N LEU A 684 3.54 0.93 38.79
CA LEU A 684 3.41 2.39 38.86
C LEU A 684 4.62 3.00 39.57
N CYS A 685 5.18 4.05 38.98
CA CYS A 685 6.35 4.75 39.54
C CYS A 685 5.99 6.17 40.03
N TYR A 686 6.45 6.50 41.23
CA TYR A 686 6.07 7.70 41.97
C TYR A 686 7.18 8.77 41.91
N PRO A 687 6.86 10.06 41.69
CA PRO A 687 7.84 11.14 41.74
C PRO A 687 8.52 11.29 43.11
N LEU A 688 9.79 11.71 43.09
CA LEU A 688 10.50 12.14 44.30
C LEU A 688 9.76 13.30 44.98
N GLY A 689 9.43 13.15 46.26
CA GLY A 689 8.71 14.16 47.05
C GLY A 689 7.18 14.02 47.08
N TRP A 690 6.62 12.88 46.66
CA TRP A 690 5.18 12.62 46.70
C TRP A 690 4.59 12.80 48.12
N SER A 691 3.62 13.70 48.26
CA SER A 691 2.77 13.84 49.46
C SER A 691 1.30 13.84 49.03
N SER A 692 0.46 13.12 49.77
CA SER A 692 -0.64 12.35 49.18
C SER A 692 -2.02 13.04 49.14
N ILE A 693 -2.63 13.07 47.95
CA ILE A 693 -4.10 13.05 47.77
C ILE A 693 -4.60 11.60 47.61
N CYS A 694 -3.83 10.75 46.92
CA CYS A 694 -4.10 9.32 46.74
C CYS A 694 -3.34 8.48 47.77
N SER A 695 -3.98 7.45 48.36
CA SER A 695 -3.23 6.44 49.10
C SER A 695 -2.39 5.60 48.14
N GLY A 696 -1.13 5.41 48.52
CA GLY A 696 -0.09 4.75 47.75
C GLY A 696 1.10 4.46 48.66
N ARG A 697 1.02 3.40 49.47
CA ARG A 697 2.14 2.92 50.32
C ARG A 697 2.57 1.52 49.89
N THR A 698 3.47 1.46 48.91
CA THR A 698 4.29 0.27 48.65
C THR A 698 5.67 0.42 49.29
N THR A 699 6.24 -0.69 49.76
CA THR A 699 7.49 -0.71 50.55
C THR A 699 8.77 -0.74 49.71
N ASP A 700 8.66 -0.85 48.38
CA ASP A 700 9.76 -0.73 47.43
C ASP A 700 9.42 0.37 46.42
N SER A 701 9.95 1.57 46.66
CA SER A 701 9.80 2.70 45.75
C SER A 701 10.81 2.60 44.61
N SER A 702 10.46 1.91 43.53
CA SER A 702 11.20 1.98 42.28
C SER A 702 11.09 3.39 41.69
N ILE A 703 12.19 4.14 41.77
CA ILE A 703 12.34 5.42 41.06
C ILE A 703 12.20 5.11 39.56
N CYS A 704 11.33 5.85 38.86
CA CYS A 704 10.95 5.58 37.47
C CYS A 704 12.17 5.25 36.58
N PRO A 705 12.25 4.05 35.99
CA PRO A 705 13.25 3.75 34.96
C PRO A 705 13.01 4.64 33.75
N THR A 706 14.00 5.41 33.33
CA THR A 706 13.85 6.42 32.28
C THR A 706 13.87 5.79 30.88
N THR A 707 12.71 5.39 30.37
CA THR A 707 12.55 5.09 28.94
C THR A 707 12.64 6.37 28.12
N LYS A 708 13.61 6.41 27.20
CA LYS A 708 14.01 7.57 26.36
C LYS A 708 14.46 8.81 27.14
N ILE A 709 15.77 8.95 27.30
CA ILE A 709 16.43 10.23 27.62
C ILE A 709 16.12 11.23 26.49
N PRO A 710 15.50 12.40 26.77
CA PRO A 710 15.20 13.38 25.73
C PRO A 710 16.45 13.92 25.04
N THR A 711 16.34 14.18 23.73
CA THR A 711 17.43 14.75 22.92
C THR A 711 17.88 16.10 23.47
N GLY A 712 19.18 16.20 23.79
CA GLY A 712 19.76 17.41 24.39
C GLY A 712 19.76 17.45 25.92
N THR A 713 19.31 16.39 26.60
CA THR A 713 19.56 16.20 28.04
C THR A 713 21.06 16.23 28.31
N ILE A 714 21.52 17.13 29.17
CA ILE A 714 22.94 17.22 29.55
C ILE A 714 23.17 16.22 30.69
N LEU A 715 23.97 15.19 30.41
CA LEU A 715 24.41 14.21 31.40
C LEU A 715 25.85 14.52 31.81
N THR A 716 26.17 14.42 33.10
CA THR A 716 27.57 14.33 33.52
C THR A 716 28.13 12.95 33.15
N PRO A 717 29.46 12.80 32.99
CA PRO A 717 30.09 11.50 32.72
C PRO A 717 29.64 10.37 33.68
N ALA A 718 29.49 10.67 34.97
CA ALA A 718 29.01 9.72 35.97
C ALA A 718 27.53 9.33 35.80
N GLN A 719 26.68 10.25 35.34
CA GLN A 719 25.26 9.96 35.05
C GLN A 719 25.13 9.08 33.79
N ALA A 720 25.95 9.32 32.77
CA ALA A 720 25.99 8.51 31.56
C ALA A 720 26.45 7.06 31.84
N GLU A 721 27.42 6.87 32.72
CA GLU A 721 27.88 5.55 33.16
C GLU A 721 26.79 4.77 33.91
N ILE A 722 26.07 5.41 34.83
CA ILE A 722 24.92 4.80 35.53
C ILE A 722 23.80 4.39 34.56
N VAL A 723 23.53 5.21 33.53
CA VAL A 723 22.56 4.90 32.48
C VAL A 723 22.99 3.67 31.65
N LEU A 724 24.26 3.61 31.22
CA LEU A 724 24.78 2.48 30.43
C LEU A 724 24.79 1.17 31.23
N ASN A 725 25.13 1.23 32.52
CA ASN A 725 25.20 0.04 33.39
C ASN A 725 23.84 -0.57 33.74
N ASN A 726 22.75 0.19 33.70
CA ASN A 726 21.40 -0.28 34.05
C ASN A 726 20.50 -0.57 32.83
N GLY A 727 20.92 -0.17 31.61
CA GLY A 727 20.08 -0.21 30.41
C GLY A 727 20.19 -1.48 29.56
N LEU A 728 21.03 -2.46 29.93
CA LEU A 728 21.41 -3.59 29.06
C LEU A 728 21.09 -4.95 29.71
N SER A 729 19.81 -5.32 29.78
CA SER A 729 19.38 -6.66 30.16
C SER A 729 18.24 -7.20 29.27
N GLY A 730 18.61 -7.90 28.19
CA GLY A 730 17.71 -8.72 27.36
C GLY A 730 17.69 -8.35 25.87
N ASP A 731 18.18 -9.25 25.01
CA ASP A 731 17.96 -9.34 23.54
C ASP A 731 18.02 -8.06 22.69
N VAL A 732 19.11 -7.30 22.82
CA VAL A 732 19.30 -5.99 22.15
C VAL A 732 20.62 -5.94 21.34
N TYR A 733 20.58 -6.43 20.09
CA TYR A 733 21.68 -6.24 19.13
C TYR A 733 21.57 -4.94 18.30
N ILE A 734 20.35 -4.38 18.16
CA ILE A 734 20.09 -3.17 17.36
C ILE A 734 20.02 -1.92 18.25
N GLU A 735 19.35 -1.98 19.40
CA GLU A 735 19.18 -0.79 20.25
C GLU A 735 20.45 -0.41 21.02
N THR A 736 21.44 -1.31 21.19
CA THR A 736 22.71 -1.02 21.89
C THR A 736 23.51 0.07 21.17
N ALA A 737 23.63 -0.01 19.84
CA ALA A 737 24.31 1.01 19.04
C ALA A 737 23.54 2.35 19.04
N SER A 738 22.20 2.30 18.97
CA SER A 738 21.35 3.49 19.05
C SER A 738 21.43 4.17 20.43
N PHE A 739 21.46 3.39 21.50
CA PHE A 739 21.58 3.85 22.88
C PHE A 739 22.96 4.45 23.17
N VAL A 740 24.04 3.78 22.74
CA VAL A 740 25.41 4.29 22.81
C VAL A 740 25.54 5.62 22.05
N SER A 741 25.01 5.70 20.82
CA SER A 741 25.04 6.95 20.04
C SER A 741 24.27 8.10 20.71
N ALA A 742 23.10 7.81 21.30
CA ALA A 742 22.32 8.79 22.06
C ALA A 742 23.04 9.28 23.32
N VAL A 743 23.72 8.38 24.06
CA VAL A 743 24.48 8.73 25.27
C VAL A 743 25.75 9.51 24.92
N ILE A 744 26.50 9.12 23.88
CA ILE A 744 27.66 9.89 23.37
C ILE A 744 27.22 11.31 22.99
N SER A 745 26.11 11.46 22.27
CA SER A 745 25.54 12.75 21.87
C SER A 745 25.13 13.64 23.05
N ALA A 746 24.73 13.04 24.18
CA ALA A 746 24.41 13.75 25.42
C ALA A 746 25.69 14.20 26.18
N VAL A 747 26.72 13.34 26.21
CA VAL A 747 27.98 13.57 26.92
C VAL A 747 28.88 14.60 26.21
N LEU A 748 28.91 14.61 24.87
CA LEU A 748 29.72 15.53 24.06
C LEU A 748 29.49 17.02 24.36
N LYS A 749 28.32 17.38 24.91
CA LYS A 749 28.01 18.77 25.27
C LYS A 749 28.67 19.27 26.55
N ASN A 750 29.32 18.40 27.33
CA ASN A 750 29.98 18.81 28.59
C ASN A 750 31.18 17.92 28.98
N ALA A 751 31.85 17.27 28.02
CA ALA A 751 32.96 16.36 28.28
C ALA A 751 34.35 16.99 28.05
N THR A 752 35.27 16.68 28.95
CA THR A 752 36.73 16.79 28.74
C THR A 752 37.38 15.42 28.56
N SER A 753 36.90 14.40 29.28
CA SER A 753 37.17 12.98 29.02
C SER A 753 36.04 12.10 29.56
N PHE A 754 35.67 11.05 28.83
CA PHE A 754 34.78 9.97 29.23
C PHE A 754 35.31 8.65 28.65
N SER A 755 35.25 7.56 29.42
CA SER A 755 35.65 6.22 28.96
C SER A 755 34.69 5.20 29.54
N TYR A 756 34.17 4.31 28.70
CA TYR A 756 33.35 3.17 29.11
C TYR A 756 33.89 1.93 28.41
N ASN A 757 34.29 0.92 29.19
CA ASN A 757 34.94 -0.28 28.69
C ASN A 757 34.15 -1.51 29.15
N HIS A 758 33.46 -2.16 28.21
CA HIS A 758 32.74 -3.43 28.38
C HIS A 758 33.42 -4.51 27.51
N PRO A 759 33.31 -5.82 27.84
CA PRO A 759 33.95 -6.88 27.05
C PRO A 759 33.61 -6.88 25.54
N GLU A 760 32.43 -6.38 25.18
CA GLU A 760 31.97 -6.32 23.79
C GLU A 760 32.09 -4.94 23.13
N VAL A 761 32.14 -3.86 23.92
CA VAL A 761 32.13 -2.48 23.42
C VAL A 761 33.03 -1.61 24.30
N SER A 762 33.99 -0.92 23.71
CA SER A 762 34.83 0.07 24.38
C SER A 762 34.70 1.43 23.69
N ILE A 763 34.50 2.48 24.49
CA ILE A 763 34.21 3.84 24.05
C ILE A 763 35.14 4.79 24.81
N ARG A 764 35.83 5.66 24.09
CA ARG A 764 36.63 6.76 24.65
C ARG A 764 36.28 8.06 23.94
N VAL A 765 35.88 9.07 24.70
CA VAL A 765 35.62 10.43 24.22
C VAL A 765 36.55 11.38 24.95
N GLN A 766 37.34 12.18 24.23
CA GLN A 766 38.26 13.17 24.82
C GLN A 766 38.21 14.49 24.06
N THR A 767 38.37 15.61 24.76
CA THR A 767 38.29 16.96 24.18
C THR A 767 39.61 17.70 24.28
N TYR A 768 40.07 18.21 23.13
CA TYR A 768 41.36 18.86 22.92
C TYR A 768 41.14 20.31 22.52
N ASP A 769 42.06 21.19 22.91
CA ASP A 769 42.13 22.57 22.45
C ASP A 769 43.27 22.65 21.42
N THR A 770 42.96 23.02 20.18
CA THR A 770 43.85 22.86 19.01
C THR A 770 44.60 24.13 18.66
N TYR A 771 44.44 25.20 19.46
CA TYR A 771 45.19 26.45 19.27
C TYR A 771 46.70 26.30 19.49
N ASP A 772 47.12 25.42 20.43
CA ASP A 772 48.53 25.20 20.79
C ASP A 772 49.12 23.87 20.27
N ASP A 773 48.27 22.92 19.84
CA ASP A 773 48.67 21.53 19.57
C ASP A 773 48.64 21.19 18.06
N SER A 774 49.77 20.75 17.51
CA SER A 774 49.91 20.46 16.07
C SER A 774 49.34 19.09 15.67
N ILE A 775 49.07 18.21 16.64
CA ILE A 775 48.59 16.85 16.45
C ILE A 775 47.56 16.53 17.55
N VAL A 776 46.39 16.02 17.17
CA VAL A 776 45.35 15.53 18.09
C VAL A 776 45.46 14.01 18.20
N TYR A 777 45.57 13.49 19.42
CA TYR A 777 45.79 12.06 19.70
C TYR A 777 44.81 11.49 20.73
N THR A 778 44.05 10.46 20.36
CA THR A 778 43.14 9.71 21.26
C THR A 778 43.40 8.21 21.22
N GLN A 779 43.15 7.51 22.33
CA GLN A 779 43.35 6.06 22.48
C GLN A 779 42.31 5.44 23.40
N ILE A 780 41.92 4.18 23.15
CA ILE A 780 41.11 3.40 24.10
C ILE A 780 42.05 2.80 25.17
N THR A 781 41.75 3.01 26.45
CA THR A 781 42.56 2.52 27.58
C THR A 781 42.71 0.99 27.53
N ASN A 782 43.92 0.48 27.71
CA ASN A 782 44.26 -0.95 27.64
C ASN A 782 43.93 -1.63 26.30
N SER A 783 43.72 -0.85 25.23
CA SER A 783 43.59 -1.33 23.86
C SER A 783 44.75 -0.81 23.02
N SER A 784 45.03 -1.48 21.91
CA SER A 784 46.02 -1.07 20.92
C SER A 784 45.46 -0.14 19.84
N ILE A 785 44.19 0.27 20.01
CA ILE A 785 43.49 1.18 19.09
C ILE A 785 43.75 2.62 19.51
N SER A 786 44.38 3.39 18.63
CA SER A 786 44.59 4.82 18.78
C SER A 786 44.53 5.54 17.44
N VAL A 787 44.22 6.83 17.48
CA VAL A 787 44.02 7.68 16.31
C VAL A 787 44.86 8.93 16.48
N THR A 788 45.70 9.19 15.47
CA THR A 788 46.56 10.38 15.39
C THR A 788 46.14 11.21 14.18
N LEU A 789 45.78 12.47 14.45
CA LEU A 789 45.23 13.41 13.47
C LEU A 789 46.11 14.66 13.44
N PRO A 790 46.63 15.11 12.30
CA PRO A 790 47.24 16.44 12.25
C PRO A 790 46.18 17.53 12.51
N SER A 791 46.57 18.62 13.18
CA SER A 791 45.64 19.71 13.51
C SER A 791 45.00 20.35 12.27
N SER A 792 45.66 20.27 11.11
CA SER A 792 45.14 20.69 9.80
C SER A 792 43.85 19.97 9.36
N VAL A 793 43.53 18.80 9.93
CA VAL A 793 42.27 18.07 9.66
C VAL A 793 41.05 18.81 10.22
N THR A 794 41.23 19.61 11.26
CA THR A 794 40.16 20.34 11.92
C THR A 794 40.27 21.85 11.71
N THR A 795 39.13 22.49 11.50
CA THR A 795 39.00 23.95 11.48
C THR A 795 38.39 24.50 12.77
N SER A 796 38.07 23.63 13.73
CA SER A 796 37.52 24.01 15.04
C SER A 796 38.64 24.14 16.08
N PRO A 797 38.64 25.20 16.89
CA PRO A 797 39.66 25.44 17.91
C PRO A 797 39.56 24.50 19.12
N LYS A 798 38.40 23.86 19.31
CA LYS A 798 38.22 22.83 20.34
C LYS A 798 37.49 21.65 19.73
N VAL A 799 38.06 20.47 19.88
CA VAL A 799 37.62 19.25 19.19
C VAL A 799 37.46 18.11 20.17
N SER A 800 36.31 17.47 20.16
CA SER A 800 36.09 16.21 20.86
C SER A 800 36.27 15.05 19.88
N VAL A 801 37.20 14.14 20.16
CA VAL A 801 37.39 12.90 19.41
C VAL A 801 36.68 11.77 20.15
N ALA A 802 35.77 11.08 19.47
CA ALA A 802 35.17 9.84 19.95
C ALA A 802 35.77 8.65 19.18
N LEU A 803 36.31 7.71 19.94
CA LEU A 803 36.87 6.45 19.44
C LEU A 803 36.03 5.31 20.02
N THR A 804 35.37 4.56 19.16
CA THR A 804 34.54 3.42 19.53
C THR A 804 35.13 2.14 18.93
N SER A 805 35.10 1.06 19.68
CA SER A 805 35.52 -0.27 19.24
C SER A 805 34.50 -1.30 19.70
N ILE A 806 34.04 -2.13 18.77
CA ILE A 806 33.13 -3.24 19.06
C ILE A 806 33.91 -4.54 18.85
N ALA A 807 33.97 -5.39 19.89
CA ALA A 807 34.67 -6.67 19.86
C ALA A 807 34.05 -7.65 18.85
N TYR A 808 32.74 -7.52 18.63
CA TYR A 808 31.94 -8.26 17.67
C TYR A 808 31.63 -7.41 16.43
N ASN A 809 31.75 -7.98 15.23
CA ASN A 809 31.43 -7.28 13.98
C ASN A 809 29.97 -7.56 13.57
N PRO A 810 29.06 -6.55 13.60
CA PRO A 810 27.64 -6.76 13.34
C PRO A 810 27.29 -7.04 11.86
N PHE A 811 28.25 -6.96 10.94
CA PHE A 811 28.05 -7.22 9.51
C PHE A 811 28.60 -8.59 9.04
N LEU A 812 28.91 -9.48 10.00
CA LEU A 812 29.27 -10.88 9.74
C LEU A 812 28.05 -11.72 9.33
N SER A 813 27.58 -11.58 8.09
CA SER A 813 26.54 -12.50 7.58
C SER A 813 26.53 -12.79 6.08
N ILE A 814 27.13 -11.97 5.19
CA ILE A 814 26.78 -12.05 3.77
C ILE A 814 27.70 -12.98 2.94
N TYR A 815 29.04 -12.89 3.05
CA TYR A 815 29.97 -13.72 2.25
C TYR A 815 31.21 -14.19 3.03
N ASN A 816 31.14 -15.43 3.53
CA ASN A 816 31.98 -16.09 4.54
C ASN A 816 33.49 -16.33 4.21
N GLU A 817 34.26 -15.32 3.78
CA GLU A 817 35.70 -15.43 3.49
C GLU A 817 36.58 -14.24 3.96
N SER A 818 36.75 -14.03 5.28
CA SER A 818 37.96 -13.44 5.95
C SER A 818 37.71 -13.20 7.45
N ILE A 819 38.79 -13.24 8.25
CA ILE A 819 38.79 -13.24 9.73
C ILE A 819 39.97 -12.37 10.20
N TYR A 820 39.92 -11.49 11.21
CA TYR A 820 38.87 -10.72 11.90
C TYR A 820 39.55 -9.45 12.48
N SER A 821 38.83 -8.35 12.74
CA SER A 821 39.14 -7.46 13.86
C SER A 821 37.90 -6.72 14.37
N THR A 822 38.05 -6.07 15.52
CA THR A 822 37.06 -5.15 16.08
C THR A 822 36.74 -4.02 15.10
N VAL A 823 35.46 -3.79 14.81
CA VAL A 823 35.05 -2.63 14.01
C VAL A 823 35.34 -1.38 14.83
N THR A 824 36.09 -0.44 14.26
CA THR A 824 36.51 0.78 14.95
C THR A 824 35.87 1.98 14.29
N GLY A 825 35.00 2.66 15.03
CA GLY A 825 34.42 3.94 14.66
C GLY A 825 35.31 5.07 15.14
N VAL A 826 35.58 6.03 14.25
CA VAL A 826 36.33 7.25 14.56
C VAL A 826 35.47 8.44 14.17
N SER A 827 34.91 9.12 15.16
CA SER A 827 34.09 10.31 14.95
C SER A 827 34.75 11.53 15.58
N LEU A 828 34.73 12.65 14.86
CA LEU A 828 35.26 13.93 15.30
C LEU A 828 34.13 14.91 15.50
N TYR A 829 34.17 15.69 16.57
CA TYR A 829 33.14 16.68 16.88
C TYR A 829 33.79 18.03 17.18
N GLY A 830 33.24 19.10 16.62
CA GLY A 830 33.64 20.46 16.98
C GLY A 830 33.14 20.87 18.36
N GLN A 831 33.56 22.05 18.83
CA GLN A 831 33.23 22.62 20.14
C GLN A 831 31.74 22.59 20.54
N ASN A 832 30.82 22.54 19.56
CA ASN A 832 29.37 22.52 19.77
C ASN A 832 28.75 21.11 19.70
N GLY A 833 29.55 20.05 19.64
CA GLY A 833 29.09 18.67 19.48
C GLY A 833 28.63 18.30 18.06
N THR A 834 28.99 19.10 17.05
CA THR A 834 28.68 18.83 15.63
C THR A 834 29.75 17.95 15.01
N GLU A 835 29.36 16.84 14.37
CA GLU A 835 30.31 15.93 13.72
C GLU A 835 31.06 16.60 12.56
N ILE A 836 32.35 16.28 12.41
CA ILE A 836 33.28 16.82 11.43
C ILE A 836 33.53 15.73 10.37
N ASN A 837 32.94 15.91 9.18
CA ASN A 837 33.13 15.02 8.04
C ASN A 837 34.51 15.25 7.40
N VAL A 838 35.38 14.24 7.37
CA VAL A 838 36.76 14.32 6.87
C VAL A 838 36.91 13.49 5.59
N ARG A 839 37.17 14.17 4.47
CA ARG A 839 37.39 13.57 3.14
C ARG A 839 38.47 14.31 2.38
N ASP A 840 39.18 13.58 1.52
CA ASP A 840 40.18 14.08 0.56
C ASP A 840 41.25 15.02 1.15
N ILE A 841 41.62 14.83 2.42
CA ILE A 841 42.68 15.63 3.05
C ILE A 841 44.07 15.23 2.51
N LYS A 842 44.96 16.22 2.44
CA LYS A 842 46.32 16.05 1.89
C LYS A 842 47.30 15.43 2.89
N ASP A 843 47.08 15.68 4.17
CA ASP A 843 47.88 15.12 5.26
C ASP A 843 47.30 13.76 5.66
N THR A 844 48.15 12.77 5.96
CA THR A 844 47.70 11.41 6.29
C THR A 844 47.20 11.32 7.73
N ILE A 845 45.98 10.80 7.92
CA ILE A 845 45.51 10.34 9.23
C ILE A 845 46.08 8.94 9.48
N ASN A 846 46.62 8.74 10.69
CA ASN A 846 47.15 7.45 11.13
C ASN A 846 46.20 6.81 12.14
N ILE A 847 45.57 5.70 11.75
CA ILE A 847 44.76 4.85 12.65
C ILE A 847 45.61 3.63 13.01
N THR A 848 46.10 3.57 14.24
CA THR A 848 46.83 2.41 14.75
C THR A 848 45.83 1.42 15.34
N MET A 849 45.89 0.15 14.97
CA MET A 849 45.06 -0.90 15.61
C MET A 849 45.91 -1.93 16.37
N GLY A 850 47.20 -1.67 16.52
CA GLY A 850 48.13 -2.48 17.30
C GLY A 850 48.96 -3.47 16.49
N ILE A 851 49.59 -4.38 17.23
CA ILE A 851 50.32 -5.50 16.66
C ILE A 851 49.30 -6.58 16.28
N ILE A 852 49.16 -6.87 14.99
CA ILE A 852 48.44 -8.07 14.53
C ILE A 852 49.32 -9.28 14.86
N GLN A 853 49.09 -9.90 16.02
CA GLN A 853 49.86 -11.06 16.44
C GLN A 853 49.50 -12.28 15.58
N HIS A 854 50.48 -12.78 14.83
CA HIS A 854 50.38 -13.94 13.92
C HIS A 854 49.37 -13.77 12.77
N ILE A 855 49.83 -13.18 11.66
CA ILE A 855 49.22 -13.36 10.34
C ILE A 855 49.68 -14.73 9.80
N PRO A 856 48.78 -15.65 9.39
CA PRO A 856 49.17 -16.93 8.78
C PRO A 856 50.00 -16.69 7.51
N SER A 857 50.99 -17.53 7.22
CA SER A 857 51.94 -17.35 6.10
C SER A 857 51.31 -17.30 4.70
N GLU A 858 50.08 -17.80 4.54
CA GLU A 858 49.30 -17.68 3.30
C GLU A 858 48.46 -16.40 3.23
N HIS A 859 48.54 -15.47 4.19
CA HIS A 859 47.71 -14.27 4.28
C HIS A 859 48.56 -13.02 4.49
N TYR A 860 48.00 -11.86 4.14
CA TYR A 860 48.60 -10.53 4.37
C TYR A 860 47.58 -9.61 5.05
N ALA A 861 48.04 -8.68 5.87
CA ALA A 861 47.16 -7.70 6.51
C ALA A 861 46.57 -6.72 5.49
N VAL A 862 45.32 -6.33 5.71
CA VAL A 862 44.55 -5.43 4.85
C VAL A 862 43.77 -4.45 5.71
N CYS A 863 43.69 -3.19 5.30
CA CYS A 863 42.72 -2.22 5.82
C CYS A 863 41.65 -1.99 4.75
N GLN A 864 40.39 -1.97 5.17
CA GLN A 864 39.24 -1.81 4.27
C GLN A 864 38.10 -1.06 4.97
N TYR A 865 37.30 -0.35 4.18
CA TYR A 865 36.07 0.31 4.60
C TYR A 865 34.87 -0.29 3.88
N TRP A 866 33.69 -0.17 4.45
CA TRP A 866 32.47 -0.60 3.78
C TRP A 866 32.08 0.41 2.70
N ASN A 867 32.03 -0.01 1.44
CA ASN A 867 31.58 0.84 0.35
C ASN A 867 30.09 0.60 0.09
N GLU A 868 29.27 1.43 0.73
CA GLU A 868 27.80 1.46 0.61
C GLU A 868 27.32 1.63 -0.85
N THR A 869 28.16 2.14 -1.76
CA THR A 869 27.84 2.27 -3.18
C THR A 869 27.93 0.92 -3.94
N SER A 870 28.74 -0.02 -3.49
CA SER A 870 28.90 -1.35 -4.11
C SER A 870 28.41 -2.51 -3.25
N ASP A 871 27.86 -2.22 -2.05
CA ASP A 871 27.49 -3.19 -1.01
C ASP A 871 28.61 -4.20 -0.68
N GLN A 872 29.87 -3.72 -0.73
CA GLN A 872 31.07 -4.55 -0.54
C GLN A 872 32.22 -3.77 0.11
N TRP A 873 33.17 -4.49 0.71
CA TRP A 873 34.38 -3.90 1.31
C TRP A 873 35.34 -3.37 0.23
N SER A 874 35.74 -2.10 0.35
CA SER A 874 36.68 -1.42 -0.54
C SER A 874 37.99 -1.07 0.18
N ARG A 875 39.05 -0.89 -0.61
CA ARG A 875 40.40 -0.45 -0.17
C ARG A 875 40.91 0.77 -0.90
N GLU A 876 40.06 1.36 -1.75
CA GLU A 876 40.43 2.51 -2.57
C GLU A 876 40.73 3.72 -1.66
N GLY A 877 41.90 4.34 -1.84
CA GLY A 877 42.35 5.45 -0.99
C GLY A 877 42.93 5.06 0.38
N LEU A 878 43.05 3.77 0.71
CA LEU A 878 43.69 3.31 1.94
C LEU A 878 45.12 2.80 1.69
N ARG A 879 46.03 3.16 2.59
CA ARG A 879 47.42 2.67 2.58
C ARG A 879 47.74 2.02 3.92
N LEU A 880 47.98 0.71 3.91
CA LEU A 880 48.51 0.03 5.09
C LEU A 880 50.01 0.30 5.21
N VAL A 881 50.46 0.71 6.39
CA VAL A 881 51.86 0.83 6.76
C VAL A 881 52.06 0.03 8.05
N VAL A 882 53.17 -0.71 8.14
CA VAL A 882 53.58 -1.39 9.36
C VAL A 882 54.82 -0.67 9.87
N ASP A 883 54.73 -0.14 11.08
CA ASP A 883 55.77 0.66 11.73
C ASP A 883 56.07 0.04 13.11
N ASP A 884 57.32 -0.39 13.32
CA ASP A 884 57.77 -1.16 14.50
C ASP A 884 56.77 -2.24 15.00
N ASN A 885 56.30 -3.08 14.07
CA ASN A 885 55.27 -4.13 14.24
C ASN A 885 53.84 -3.67 14.55
N VAL A 886 53.58 -2.36 14.71
CA VAL A 886 52.22 -1.82 14.82
C VAL A 886 51.65 -1.62 13.41
N THR A 887 50.46 -2.15 13.17
CA THR A 887 49.74 -1.95 11.91
C THR A 887 48.99 -0.62 11.94
N VAL A 888 49.35 0.27 11.03
CA VAL A 888 48.79 1.61 10.86
C VAL A 888 48.05 1.67 9.53
N CYS A 889 46.74 1.91 9.57
CA CYS A 889 46.00 2.26 8.38
C CYS A 889 46.12 3.78 8.17
N GLN A 890 46.82 4.17 7.12
CA GLN A 890 46.88 5.55 6.66
C GLN A 890 45.72 5.83 5.71
N THR A 891 45.05 6.95 5.93
CA THR A 891 43.87 7.35 5.14
C THR A 891 43.82 8.86 4.93
N SER A 892 43.21 9.26 3.81
CA SER A 892 42.83 10.64 3.48
C SER A 892 41.37 10.98 3.85
N HIS A 893 40.67 10.07 4.53
CA HIS A 893 39.26 10.21 4.88
C HIS A 893 38.92 9.41 6.15
N LEU A 894 37.88 9.82 6.88
CA LEU A 894 37.36 9.05 8.02
C LEU A 894 36.01 8.41 7.68
N THR A 895 35.96 7.09 7.74
CA THR A 895 34.76 6.24 7.62
C THR A 895 34.87 5.08 8.63
N ASN A 896 33.88 4.19 8.68
CA ASN A 896 33.97 2.99 9.53
C ASN A 896 34.96 1.99 8.91
N PHE A 897 36.08 1.76 9.59
CA PHE A 897 37.17 0.90 9.12
C PHE A 897 37.21 -0.45 9.84
N SER A 898 37.71 -1.46 9.13
CA SER A 898 38.18 -2.71 9.70
C SER A 898 39.56 -3.02 9.15
N ILE A 899 40.46 -3.48 10.02
CA ILE A 899 41.70 -4.14 9.60
C ILE A 899 41.46 -5.65 9.68
N GLY A 900 41.96 -6.40 8.72
CA GLY A 900 41.81 -7.85 8.66
C GLY A 900 43.00 -8.49 7.99
N VAL A 901 42.88 -9.76 7.62
CA VAL A 901 43.86 -10.45 6.78
C VAL A 901 43.18 -11.07 5.57
N GLN A 902 43.82 -11.01 4.40
CA GLN A 902 43.34 -11.66 3.17
C GLN A 902 44.36 -12.66 2.66
N LYS A 903 43.89 -13.75 2.04
CA LYS A 903 44.73 -14.78 1.45
C LYS A 903 45.57 -14.26 0.28
N ILE A 904 46.84 -14.66 0.22
CA ILE A 904 47.80 -14.38 -0.85
C ILE A 904 47.44 -15.26 -2.06
N VAL A 905 46.87 -14.65 -3.09
CA VAL A 905 46.67 -15.30 -4.39
C VAL A 905 47.95 -15.14 -5.22
N ALA A 906 48.58 -16.25 -5.58
CA ALA A 906 49.85 -16.24 -6.31
C ALA A 906 49.69 -15.62 -7.71
N ARG A 907 50.22 -14.40 -7.89
CA ARG A 907 50.42 -13.79 -9.21
C ARG A 907 51.66 -14.37 -9.89
N SER A 908 51.56 -14.63 -11.18
CA SER A 908 52.73 -14.64 -12.06
C SER A 908 53.40 -13.26 -12.04
N ALA A 909 54.73 -13.27 -11.89
CA ALA A 909 55.53 -12.12 -11.48
C ALA A 909 56.29 -11.47 -12.68
N PRO A 910 57.12 -10.40 -12.53
CA PRO A 910 56.99 -9.22 -13.38
C PRO A 910 58.29 -8.84 -14.15
N VAL A 911 58.27 -7.72 -14.87
CA VAL A 911 59.49 -6.98 -15.26
C VAL A 911 59.32 -5.49 -14.93
N VAL A 912 60.42 -4.87 -14.53
CA VAL A 912 60.60 -3.55 -13.91
C VAL A 912 61.28 -2.61 -14.93
N ASP A 913 60.96 -1.31 -14.96
CA ASP A 913 61.89 -0.28 -14.47
C ASP A 913 61.32 1.15 -14.38
N GLU A 914 62.01 1.95 -13.56
CA GLU A 914 61.68 3.28 -13.08
C GLU A 914 62.10 4.40 -14.04
N SER A 915 61.31 5.48 -14.11
CA SER A 915 61.78 6.87 -13.90
C SER A 915 60.71 7.89 -14.33
N ALA A 916 60.41 8.84 -13.45
CA ALA A 916 59.51 9.96 -13.75
C ALA A 916 60.26 11.02 -14.61
N PRO A 917 59.52 11.92 -15.30
CA PRO A 917 58.99 13.07 -14.57
C PRO A 917 57.53 13.41 -14.85
N ALA A 918 56.95 14.15 -13.91
CA ALA A 918 55.62 14.74 -14.00
C ALA A 918 55.69 16.18 -14.59
N PRO A 919 54.68 17.07 -14.44
CA PRO A 919 53.94 17.56 -15.59
C PRO A 919 54.09 19.07 -15.82
N ARG A 920 53.49 19.59 -16.90
CA ARG A 920 52.73 20.87 -16.95
C ARG A 920 52.14 21.09 -18.37
N GLU A 921 50.86 21.43 -18.46
CA GLU A 921 50.32 22.81 -18.62
C GLU A 921 50.86 23.51 -19.89
N ASP A 922 50.03 24.14 -20.73
CA ASP A 922 48.56 24.24 -20.71
C ASP A 922 48.07 24.70 -22.10
N GLY A 923 46.77 24.62 -22.33
CA GLY A 923 46.07 25.72 -22.99
C GLY A 923 45.98 25.74 -24.52
N LYS A 924 44.71 25.63 -24.96
CA LYS A 924 44.12 26.29 -26.14
C LYS A 924 44.53 25.77 -27.52
N LYS A 925 43.51 25.40 -28.31
CA LYS A 925 43.35 26.01 -29.64
C LYS A 925 41.94 26.55 -29.85
N THR A 926 41.88 27.83 -30.15
CA THR A 926 40.72 28.52 -30.72
C THR A 926 40.64 28.24 -32.22
N MET A 927 39.45 28.43 -32.79
CA MET A 927 39.11 28.34 -34.21
C MET A 927 40.17 28.99 -35.14
N ILE A 928 40.46 28.35 -36.28
CA ILE A 928 41.38 28.88 -37.31
C ILE A 928 40.58 29.53 -38.44
N ILE A 929 40.99 30.75 -38.83
CA ILE A 929 40.73 31.32 -40.17
C ILE A 929 42.03 31.22 -40.98
N ILE A 930 41.92 30.84 -42.24
CA ILE A 930 43.06 30.64 -43.15
C ILE A 930 43.36 31.95 -43.90
N ILE A 931 44.63 32.40 -43.89
CA ILE A 931 45.25 33.10 -45.02
C ILE A 931 46.68 32.55 -45.21
N VAL A 932 47.06 32.34 -46.47
CA VAL A 932 48.36 31.79 -46.90
C VAL A 932 49.29 32.92 -47.35
N ALA A 933 50.57 32.86 -46.96
CA ALA A 933 51.70 33.42 -47.71
C ALA A 933 53.02 32.76 -47.26
N SER A 934 54.02 32.69 -48.15
CA SER A 934 55.14 31.75 -48.05
C SER A 934 56.53 32.42 -48.03
N CYS A 935 57.57 31.58 -48.13
CA CYS A 935 59.00 31.85 -48.30
C CYS A 935 59.79 32.11 -47.01
N ALA A 936 60.92 31.44 -46.74
CA ALA A 936 61.73 30.57 -47.60
C ALA A 936 62.38 29.36 -46.88
N ALA A 937 62.75 28.35 -47.68
CA ALA A 937 63.64 27.22 -47.39
C ALA A 937 63.22 26.24 -46.25
N GLY A 938 62.48 25.16 -46.57
CA GLY A 938 62.16 24.14 -45.56
C GLY A 938 61.35 22.88 -45.93
N ALA A 939 61.24 22.50 -47.21
CA ALA A 939 60.77 21.17 -47.69
C ALA A 939 59.26 20.76 -47.61
N VAL A 940 58.86 20.04 -48.67
CA VAL A 940 57.65 19.23 -48.93
C VAL A 940 56.32 19.95 -49.17
N ILE A 941 55.60 19.47 -50.19
CA ILE A 941 54.60 20.17 -51.01
C ILE A 941 53.50 19.19 -51.44
N LEU A 942 52.26 19.68 -51.52
CA LEU A 942 51.02 19.12 -52.10
C LEU A 942 50.48 17.78 -51.51
N ILE A 943 49.18 17.51 -51.20
CA ILE A 943 47.82 18.07 -51.44
C ILE A 943 46.94 17.10 -52.28
N LEU A 944 45.80 16.65 -51.68
CA LEU A 944 44.61 15.98 -52.27
C LEU A 944 44.79 14.49 -52.70
N ILE A 945 43.77 13.59 -52.76
CA ILE A 945 42.31 13.63 -52.44
C ILE A 945 41.75 12.19 -52.20
N PHE A 946 40.65 12.07 -51.43
CA PHE A 946 39.62 10.99 -51.35
C PHE A 946 39.91 9.50 -51.00
N ASP A 947 39.14 9.05 -49.99
CA ASP A 947 38.23 7.87 -49.99
C ASP A 947 38.75 6.42 -50.03
N MET A 948 38.48 5.63 -48.97
CA MET A 948 37.48 4.55 -49.02
C MET A 948 37.21 3.91 -47.64
N ARG A 949 36.03 3.29 -47.51
CA ARG A 949 35.42 2.70 -46.30
C ARG A 949 36.13 1.45 -45.76
N GLY A 950 35.90 1.18 -44.46
CA GLY A 950 36.15 -0.11 -43.79
C GLY A 950 36.80 0.09 -42.42
N GLY A 951 36.11 0.14 -41.28
CA GLY A 951 34.77 -0.35 -40.98
C GLY A 951 34.84 -1.68 -40.23
N ASN A 952 34.97 -1.60 -38.89
CA ASN A 952 34.29 -2.49 -37.94
C ASN A 952 34.48 -2.00 -36.49
N GLU A 953 33.47 -2.26 -35.66
CA GLU A 953 33.52 -2.39 -34.19
C GLU A 953 34.08 -1.17 -33.42
N GLU A 954 33.24 -0.23 -32.98
CA GLU A 954 32.10 -0.48 -32.08
C GLU A 954 30.71 -0.33 -32.73
N LEU A 955 29.74 -1.07 -32.20
CA LEU A 955 28.31 -0.83 -32.44
C LEU A 955 27.90 0.41 -31.64
N GLU A 956 28.06 1.61 -32.24
CA GLU A 956 27.61 2.87 -31.65
C GLU A 956 26.13 2.77 -31.25
N GLU A 957 25.83 3.01 -29.97
CA GLU A 957 24.48 2.98 -29.41
C GLU A 957 23.57 3.93 -30.19
N LYS A 958 22.59 3.37 -30.91
CA LYS A 958 21.80 4.15 -31.87
C LYS A 958 20.70 4.93 -31.16
N VAL A 959 21.09 6.07 -30.58
CA VAL A 959 20.20 7.07 -29.98
C VAL A 959 19.64 7.94 -31.10
N GLU A 960 18.36 7.78 -31.40
CA GLU A 960 17.65 8.66 -32.32
C GLU A 960 17.09 9.87 -31.55
N TRP A 961 17.63 11.05 -31.83
CA TRP A 961 17.30 12.29 -31.13
C TRP A 961 15.97 12.86 -31.63
N ILE A 962 14.87 12.61 -30.89
CA ILE A 962 13.51 13.02 -31.29
C ILE A 962 13.32 14.53 -31.06
N GLU A 963 13.50 14.98 -29.82
CA GLU A 963 13.15 16.33 -29.41
C GLU A 963 14.11 16.84 -28.34
N LYS A 964 14.54 18.10 -28.47
CA LYS A 964 15.34 18.79 -27.45
C LYS A 964 14.41 19.43 -26.43
N VAL A 965 14.23 18.76 -25.30
CA VAL A 965 13.26 19.12 -24.25
C VAL A 965 13.78 20.24 -23.35
N HIS A 966 15.07 20.20 -23.02
CA HIS A 966 15.71 21.25 -22.22
C HIS A 966 17.10 21.59 -22.73
N THR A 967 17.46 22.88 -22.70
CA THR A 967 18.80 23.37 -23.04
C THR A 967 19.38 24.16 -21.87
N GLY A 968 20.40 23.62 -21.21
CA GLY A 968 21.05 24.18 -20.02
C GLY A 968 22.52 23.80 -19.93
N GLU A 969 23.07 23.66 -18.71
CA GLU A 969 24.43 23.09 -18.52
C GLU A 969 24.51 21.64 -19.01
N THR A 970 23.39 20.92 -18.92
CA THR A 970 23.13 19.67 -19.63
C THR A 970 21.98 19.89 -20.60
N THR A 971 22.05 19.27 -21.79
CA THR A 971 20.96 19.28 -22.77
C THR A 971 20.18 17.98 -22.60
N VAL A 972 18.91 18.07 -22.25
CA VAL A 972 18.04 16.89 -22.11
C VAL A 972 17.26 16.72 -23.39
N TRP A 973 17.40 15.55 -23.99
CA TRP A 973 16.65 15.15 -25.16
C TRP A 973 15.66 14.04 -24.78
N LYS A 974 14.47 14.13 -25.37
CA LYS A 974 13.64 12.95 -25.61
C LYS A 974 14.28 12.23 -26.79
N ALA A 975 14.70 10.99 -26.58
CA ALA A 975 15.33 10.20 -27.61
C ALA A 975 14.72 8.80 -27.68
N LEU A 976 14.85 8.16 -28.82
CA LEU A 976 14.47 6.77 -29.04
C LEU A 976 15.73 5.91 -28.99
N HIS A 977 15.99 5.29 -27.85
CA HIS A 977 17.13 4.37 -27.72
C HIS A 977 16.80 3.06 -28.43
N ASN A 978 17.65 2.69 -29.39
CA ASN A 978 17.47 1.53 -30.26
C ASN A 978 16.08 1.49 -30.94
N GLY A 979 15.55 2.66 -31.31
CA GLY A 979 14.35 2.78 -32.15
C GLY A 979 13.02 2.32 -31.53
N THR A 980 12.96 1.99 -30.23
CA THR A 980 11.67 1.63 -29.59
C THR A 980 11.45 2.20 -28.19
N ASN A 981 12.51 2.47 -27.41
CA ASN A 981 12.33 2.95 -26.04
C ASN A 981 12.47 4.47 -25.99
N THR A 982 11.38 5.16 -25.65
CA THR A 982 11.45 6.61 -25.36
C THR A 982 12.16 6.80 -24.04
N VAL A 983 13.26 7.53 -24.06
CA VAL A 983 14.17 7.72 -22.92
C VAL A 983 14.53 9.19 -22.75
N ALA A 984 14.86 9.58 -21.52
CA ALA A 984 15.49 10.86 -21.25
C ALA A 984 17.01 10.69 -21.40
N VAL A 985 17.57 11.23 -22.47
CA VAL A 985 19.03 11.25 -22.68
C VAL A 985 19.56 12.63 -22.30
N LYS A 986 20.25 12.68 -21.17
CA LYS A 986 20.98 13.86 -20.71
C LYS A 986 22.35 13.87 -21.39
N LYS A 987 22.60 14.79 -22.31
CA LYS A 987 23.87 14.95 -23.06
C LYS A 987 24.59 16.25 -22.67
N VAL A 988 25.91 16.23 -22.60
CA VAL A 988 26.73 17.40 -22.23
C VAL A 988 27.81 17.69 -23.26
N ASP A 989 27.84 18.92 -23.77
CA ASP A 989 28.80 19.29 -24.81
C ASP A 989 30.25 19.38 -24.27
N ARG A 990 30.41 19.72 -22.98
CA ARG A 990 31.73 20.02 -22.37
C ARG A 990 32.06 19.24 -21.10
N ASP A 991 31.35 19.43 -19.98
CA ASP A 991 31.74 18.87 -18.67
C ASP A 991 31.00 17.56 -18.34
N LEU A 992 31.66 16.43 -18.60
CA LEU A 992 31.14 15.09 -18.40
C LEU A 992 31.05 14.68 -16.91
N ARG A 993 31.75 15.37 -16.00
CA ARG A 993 31.93 14.92 -14.61
C ARG A 993 30.64 14.90 -13.79
N LYS A 994 29.79 15.94 -13.91
CA LYS A 994 28.48 15.97 -13.23
C LYS A 994 27.58 14.81 -13.69
N LEU A 995 27.68 14.47 -14.97
CA LEU A 995 26.87 13.43 -15.62
C LEU A 995 27.29 12.02 -15.20
N ILE A 996 28.60 11.74 -15.21
CA ILE A 996 29.14 10.48 -14.67
C ILE A 996 28.86 10.38 -13.17
N GLY A 997 28.99 11.47 -12.40
CA GLY A 997 28.66 11.48 -10.97
C GLY A 997 27.19 11.14 -10.69
N GLU A 998 26.27 11.56 -11.55
CA GLU A 998 24.85 11.19 -11.49
C GLU A 998 24.64 9.71 -11.84
N ALA A 999 25.18 9.27 -12.97
CA ALA A 999 25.06 7.91 -13.45
C ALA A 999 25.66 6.87 -12.48
N THR A 1000 26.82 7.15 -11.87
CA THR A 1000 27.46 6.27 -10.88
C THR A 1000 26.59 6.04 -9.65
N ARG A 1001 25.79 7.03 -9.23
CA ARG A 1001 24.91 6.91 -8.05
C ARG A 1001 23.54 6.31 -8.38
N LEU A 1002 22.97 6.64 -9.54
CA LEU A 1002 21.71 6.03 -9.96
C LEU A 1002 21.87 4.53 -10.32
N LYS A 1003 23.07 4.06 -10.65
CA LYS A 1003 23.38 2.62 -10.79
C LYS A 1003 23.24 1.83 -9.48
N THR A 1004 23.24 2.50 -8.33
CA THR A 1004 23.38 1.84 -7.02
C THR A 1004 22.19 2.10 -6.10
N LEU A 1005 21.20 2.88 -6.56
CA LEU A 1005 19.98 3.20 -5.84
C LEU A 1005 18.78 2.60 -6.57
N HIS A 1006 18.19 1.55 -5.99
CA HIS A 1006 17.11 0.78 -6.59
C HIS A 1006 15.83 0.92 -5.75
N HIS A 1007 14.97 1.87 -6.13
CA HIS A 1007 13.69 2.11 -5.44
C HIS A 1007 12.62 2.53 -6.47
N PRO A 1008 11.36 2.08 -6.36
CA PRO A 1008 10.31 2.38 -7.35
C PRO A 1008 10.05 3.88 -7.56
N ASN A 1009 10.32 4.70 -6.55
CA ASN A 1009 10.17 6.16 -6.58
C ASN A 1009 11.50 6.93 -6.78
N ILE A 1010 12.56 6.26 -7.25
CA ILE A 1010 13.80 6.90 -7.74
C ILE A 1010 13.89 6.66 -9.26
N VAL A 1011 14.34 7.68 -10.01
CA VAL A 1011 14.46 7.62 -11.47
C VAL A 1011 15.50 6.59 -11.91
N LEU A 1012 15.04 5.60 -12.68
CA LEU A 1012 15.83 4.47 -13.13
C LEU A 1012 16.91 4.87 -14.14
N TYR A 1013 18.17 4.51 -13.85
CA TYR A 1013 19.29 4.60 -14.78
C TYR A 1013 19.26 3.44 -15.78
N LEU A 1014 19.43 3.75 -17.07
CA LEU A 1014 19.30 2.78 -18.17
C LEU A 1014 20.59 2.60 -18.98
N GLY A 1015 21.53 3.56 -18.95
CA GLY A 1015 22.79 3.46 -19.71
C GLY A 1015 23.59 4.76 -19.73
N GLN A 1016 24.82 4.72 -20.24
CA GLN A 1016 25.63 5.91 -20.49
C GLN A 1016 26.66 5.64 -21.60
N ASN A 1017 26.97 6.68 -22.35
CA ASN A 1017 28.03 6.68 -23.33
C ASN A 1017 29.00 7.84 -23.03
N SER A 1018 30.19 7.50 -22.51
CA SER A 1018 31.16 8.50 -22.07
C SER A 1018 31.92 9.17 -23.22
N SER A 1019 32.10 8.49 -24.37
CA SER A 1019 32.73 9.06 -25.56
C SER A 1019 31.80 10.06 -26.25
N GLU A 1020 30.51 9.73 -26.37
CA GLU A 1020 29.48 10.65 -26.84
C GLU A 1020 28.96 11.65 -25.79
N LYS A 1021 29.41 11.52 -24.54
CA LYS A 1021 29.08 12.40 -23.41
C LYS A 1021 27.59 12.47 -23.05
N TRP A 1022 26.90 11.33 -22.97
CA TRP A 1022 25.52 11.28 -22.49
C TRP A 1022 25.25 10.16 -21.49
N MET A 1023 24.21 10.34 -20.67
CA MET A 1023 23.60 9.29 -19.86
C MET A 1023 22.11 9.19 -20.17
N MET A 1024 21.54 8.02 -19.94
CA MET A 1024 20.17 7.66 -20.26
C MET A 1024 19.45 7.20 -19.01
N THR A 1025 18.28 7.78 -18.76
CA THR A 1025 17.34 7.37 -17.70
C THR A 1025 15.96 7.10 -18.30
N GLU A 1026 15.06 6.52 -17.51
CA GLU A 1026 13.66 6.41 -17.91
C GLU A 1026 13.05 7.78 -18.28
N TRP A 1027 12.09 7.76 -19.21
CA TRP A 1027 11.35 8.95 -19.63
C TRP A 1027 10.07 9.11 -18.80
N MET A 1028 9.90 10.28 -18.21
CA MET A 1028 8.74 10.66 -17.41
C MET A 1028 7.93 11.69 -18.21
N SER A 1029 6.67 11.37 -18.54
CA SER A 1029 5.94 12.05 -19.63
C SER A 1029 5.65 13.52 -19.38
N GLU A 1030 5.37 13.89 -18.13
CA GLU A 1030 4.96 15.25 -17.77
C GLU A 1030 6.14 16.19 -17.48
N GLY A 1031 7.35 15.63 -17.50
CA GLY A 1031 8.58 16.33 -17.18
C GLY A 1031 8.75 16.53 -15.68
N ASP A 1032 9.31 17.68 -15.30
CA ASP A 1032 9.53 18.04 -13.90
C ASP A 1032 8.31 18.75 -13.28
N LEU A 1033 8.16 18.60 -11.97
CA LEU A 1033 7.07 19.16 -11.16
C LEU A 1033 6.95 20.69 -11.27
N PHE A 1034 8.06 21.43 -11.52
CA PHE A 1034 7.99 22.88 -11.73
C PHE A 1034 7.36 23.22 -13.09
N SER A 1035 7.87 22.63 -14.16
CA SER A 1035 7.38 22.84 -15.53
C SER A 1035 5.92 22.44 -15.67
N TYR A 1036 5.47 21.41 -14.95
CA TYR A 1036 4.08 20.99 -14.87
C TYR A 1036 3.21 22.03 -14.13
N SER A 1037 3.63 22.53 -12.97
CA SER A 1037 2.84 23.47 -12.16
C SER A 1037 2.58 24.83 -12.83
N LEU A 1038 3.42 25.23 -13.79
CA LEU A 1038 3.21 26.44 -14.59
C LEU A 1038 2.01 26.33 -15.56
N ARG A 1039 1.56 25.11 -15.86
CA ARG A 1039 0.47 24.82 -16.80
C ARG A 1039 -0.76 24.22 -16.10
N ASN A 1040 -0.55 23.41 -15.07
CA ASN A 1040 -1.56 22.61 -14.39
C ASN A 1040 -1.55 22.84 -12.88
N SER A 1041 -2.69 22.64 -12.21
CA SER A 1041 -2.75 22.59 -10.74
C SER A 1041 -2.14 21.27 -10.23
N VAL A 1042 -1.53 21.29 -9.05
CA VAL A 1042 -0.71 20.19 -8.50
C VAL A 1042 -1.11 19.83 -7.07
N SER A 1043 -1.64 20.80 -6.33
CA SER A 1043 -2.19 20.65 -4.98
C SER A 1043 -3.16 19.46 -4.80
N PRO A 1044 -4.02 19.05 -5.77
CA PRO A 1044 -4.90 17.89 -5.59
C PRO A 1044 -4.18 16.56 -5.43
N PHE A 1045 -2.90 16.46 -5.83
CA PHE A 1045 -2.11 15.23 -5.79
C PHE A 1045 -1.12 15.18 -4.63
N ILE A 1046 -1.18 16.13 -3.69
CA ILE A 1046 -0.15 16.33 -2.65
C ILE A 1046 0.16 15.08 -1.82
N PHE A 1047 -0.87 14.31 -1.44
CA PHE A 1047 -0.68 13.10 -0.65
C PHE A 1047 -0.01 11.96 -1.43
N GLN A 1048 -0.27 11.86 -2.73
CA GLN A 1048 0.34 10.85 -3.60
C GLN A 1048 1.82 11.20 -3.85
N ILE A 1049 2.07 12.41 -4.34
CA ILE A 1049 3.43 12.92 -4.62
C ILE A 1049 4.27 12.96 -3.33
N GLY A 1050 3.71 13.45 -2.23
CA GLY A 1050 4.39 13.54 -0.94
C GLY A 1050 4.76 12.17 -0.38
N ARG A 1051 3.84 11.20 -0.40
CA ARG A 1051 4.11 9.82 0.04
C ARG A 1051 5.26 9.23 -0.77
N ASP A 1052 5.15 9.25 -2.10
CA ASP A 1052 6.11 8.63 -3.02
C ASP A 1052 7.53 9.18 -2.84
N ILE A 1053 7.67 10.50 -2.72
CA ILE A 1053 8.96 11.15 -2.43
C ILE A 1053 9.45 10.80 -1.02
N SER A 1054 8.59 10.78 -0.02
CA SER A 1054 9.00 10.43 1.35
C SER A 1054 9.43 8.96 1.49
N GLN A 1055 8.87 8.04 0.70
CA GLN A 1055 9.32 6.65 0.61
C GLN A 1055 10.70 6.56 -0.05
N ALA A 1056 10.88 7.21 -1.22
CA ALA A 1056 12.20 7.32 -1.86
C ALA A 1056 13.25 7.90 -0.91
N MET A 1057 12.95 9.04 -0.28
CA MET A 1057 13.89 9.74 0.59
C MET A 1057 14.10 9.05 1.94
N SER A 1058 13.17 8.21 2.40
CA SER A 1058 13.43 7.30 3.53
C SER A 1058 14.48 6.28 3.15
N TYR A 1059 14.40 5.68 1.96
CA TYR A 1059 15.40 4.75 1.46
C TYR A 1059 16.76 5.45 1.22
N VAL A 1060 16.77 6.63 0.58
CA VAL A 1060 18.00 7.42 0.35
C VAL A 1060 18.68 7.86 1.66
N ALA A 1061 17.89 8.24 2.67
CA ALA A 1061 18.41 8.54 4.01
C ALA A 1061 18.91 7.29 4.75
N GLU A 1062 18.27 6.13 4.56
CA GLU A 1062 18.77 4.83 5.04
C GLU A 1062 20.07 4.39 4.32
N GLN A 1063 20.36 4.94 3.13
CA GLN A 1063 21.68 4.85 2.45
C GLN A 1063 22.63 6.02 2.82
N ASN A 1064 22.35 6.77 3.89
CA ASN A 1064 23.14 7.91 4.38
C ASN A 1064 23.44 9.01 3.33
N LEU A 1065 22.56 9.15 2.34
CA LEU A 1065 22.64 10.15 1.28
C LEU A 1065 21.65 11.28 1.52
N VAL A 1066 22.06 12.48 1.09
CA VAL A 1066 21.28 13.71 1.03
C VAL A 1066 21.23 14.13 -0.42
N HIS A 1067 20.02 14.30 -0.95
CA HIS A 1067 19.76 14.67 -2.32
C HIS A 1067 20.24 16.10 -2.63
N THR A 1068 20.10 17.03 -1.67
CA THR A 1068 20.48 18.47 -1.71
C THR A 1068 19.75 19.33 -2.73
N MET A 1069 19.18 18.72 -3.77
CA MET A 1069 18.42 19.36 -4.82
C MET A 1069 17.01 18.77 -4.88
N LEU A 1070 16.42 18.42 -3.74
CA LEU A 1070 15.04 17.93 -3.65
C LEU A 1070 14.06 19.10 -3.90
N THR A 1071 13.93 19.45 -5.18
CA THR A 1071 13.18 20.61 -5.68
C THR A 1071 12.19 20.18 -6.75
N PRO A 1072 11.19 21.03 -7.09
CA PRO A 1072 10.24 20.71 -8.15
C PRO A 1072 10.91 20.43 -9.52
N HIS A 1073 12.06 21.04 -9.83
CA HIS A 1073 12.80 20.79 -11.07
C HIS A 1073 13.46 19.40 -11.15
N HIS A 1074 13.49 18.65 -10.05
CA HIS A 1074 14.15 17.34 -9.95
C HIS A 1074 13.23 16.21 -9.46
N ILE A 1075 11.97 16.52 -9.16
CA ILE A 1075 10.90 15.53 -9.08
C ILE A 1075 10.33 15.40 -10.48
N LEU A 1076 10.49 14.22 -11.07
CA LEU A 1076 9.87 13.91 -12.35
C LEU A 1076 8.49 13.31 -12.13
N LEU A 1077 7.53 13.76 -12.93
CA LEU A 1077 6.14 13.36 -12.88
C LEU A 1077 5.75 12.50 -14.07
N GLN A 1078 4.89 11.54 -13.80
CA GLN A 1078 4.13 10.84 -14.81
C GLN A 1078 2.67 10.78 -14.36
N GLU A 1079 1.81 11.46 -15.12
CA GLU A 1079 0.37 11.37 -14.97
C GLU A 1079 -0.11 10.07 -15.61
N THR A 1080 -0.95 9.36 -14.89
CA THR A 1080 -1.78 8.25 -15.37
C THR A 1080 -3.21 8.63 -15.05
N GLU A 1081 -4.20 8.07 -15.76
CA GLU A 1081 -5.54 8.68 -15.95
C GLU A 1081 -6.24 9.25 -14.69
N PHE A 1082 -5.93 8.76 -13.47
CA PHE A 1082 -6.41 9.36 -12.20
C PHE A 1082 -5.35 9.43 -11.07
N THR A 1083 -4.07 9.18 -11.35
CA THR A 1083 -3.00 9.17 -10.33
C THR A 1083 -1.70 9.78 -10.83
N MET A 1084 -1.05 10.54 -9.95
CA MET A 1084 0.23 11.18 -10.24
C MET A 1084 1.37 10.43 -9.56
N VAL A 1085 2.26 9.83 -10.36
CA VAL A 1085 3.45 9.12 -9.85
C VAL A 1085 4.62 10.10 -9.83
N ALA A 1086 5.28 10.21 -8.68
CA ALA A 1086 6.46 11.04 -8.49
C ALA A 1086 7.72 10.19 -8.32
N LYS A 1087 8.78 10.53 -9.05
CA LYS A 1087 10.11 9.95 -8.86
C LYS A 1087 11.17 11.02 -8.61
N VAL A 1088 12.03 10.78 -7.63
CA VAL A 1088 13.19 11.63 -7.35
C VAL A 1088 14.28 11.33 -8.39
N GLY A 1089 14.87 12.36 -9.01
CA GLY A 1089 15.96 12.22 -9.96
C GLY A 1089 17.02 13.32 -9.83
N SER A 1090 18.07 13.28 -10.65
CA SER A 1090 19.21 14.24 -10.61
C SER A 1090 20.17 14.08 -9.42
N PHE A 1091 20.54 12.83 -9.12
CA PHE A 1091 21.42 12.45 -8.02
C PHE A 1091 22.90 12.88 -8.18
N GLY A 1092 23.26 13.55 -9.28
CA GLY A 1092 24.62 14.02 -9.55
C GLY A 1092 25.12 15.09 -8.57
N SER A 1093 24.23 15.77 -7.86
CA SER A 1093 24.59 16.68 -6.77
C SER A 1093 24.28 16.14 -5.37
N CYS A 1094 23.87 14.88 -5.22
CA CYS A 1094 23.77 14.29 -3.89
C CYS A 1094 25.10 14.42 -3.13
N VAL A 1095 25.02 14.39 -1.82
CA VAL A 1095 26.16 14.36 -0.92
C VAL A 1095 25.84 13.35 0.18
N SER A 1096 26.82 12.87 0.95
CA SER A 1096 26.50 12.13 2.17
C SER A 1096 25.96 13.09 3.23
N ASP A 1097 25.20 12.60 4.21
CA ASP A 1097 24.74 13.45 5.32
C ASP A 1097 25.92 14.20 5.99
N GLY A 1098 25.67 15.44 6.40
CA GLY A 1098 26.66 16.36 6.97
C GLY A 1098 27.70 16.92 5.98
N SER A 1099 27.55 16.77 4.66
CA SER A 1099 28.51 17.35 3.71
C SER A 1099 28.35 18.86 3.56
N ARG A 1100 29.46 19.61 3.49
CA ARG A 1100 29.44 21.05 3.20
C ARG A 1100 28.80 21.35 1.85
N SER A 1101 28.13 22.51 1.76
CA SER A 1101 27.49 22.97 0.54
C SER A 1101 27.60 24.48 0.38
N ASP A 1102 28.28 24.87 -0.68
CA ASP A 1102 28.38 26.28 -1.11
C ASP A 1102 27.13 26.74 -1.89
N LYS A 1103 26.20 25.82 -2.19
CA LYS A 1103 24.92 26.12 -2.84
C LYS A 1103 23.98 26.81 -1.84
N LYS A 1104 23.93 28.14 -1.89
CA LYS A 1104 22.98 28.95 -1.12
C LYS A 1104 21.82 29.41 -2.02
N GLU A 1105 21.07 28.44 -2.53
CA GLU A 1105 19.90 28.66 -3.37
C GLU A 1105 18.69 29.06 -2.49
N GLY A 1106 17.64 29.64 -3.07
CA GLY A 1106 16.56 30.22 -2.27
C GLY A 1106 15.69 29.20 -1.52
N HIS A 1107 15.74 27.93 -1.93
CA HIS A 1107 15.09 26.79 -1.28
C HIS A 1107 16.00 26.04 -0.31
N THR A 1108 17.30 26.33 -0.32
CA THR A 1108 18.27 25.71 0.56
C THR A 1108 17.85 25.98 2.01
N ALA A 1109 17.82 24.95 2.84
CA ALA A 1109 17.30 25.08 4.19
C ALA A 1109 18.09 26.13 5.01
N PRO A 1110 17.45 26.89 5.93
CA PRO A 1110 18.10 27.98 6.64
C PRO A 1110 19.41 27.58 7.30
N GLU A 1111 19.46 26.40 7.94
CA GLU A 1111 20.69 25.86 8.54
C GLU A 1111 21.76 25.54 7.50
N VAL A 1112 21.41 25.14 6.27
CA VAL A 1112 22.41 24.93 5.21
C VAL A 1112 22.91 26.29 4.68
N ILE A 1113 22.05 27.31 4.64
CA ILE A 1113 22.46 28.68 4.26
C ILE A 1113 23.34 29.32 5.33
N GLU A 1114 23.04 29.07 6.62
CA GLU A 1114 23.70 29.63 7.79
C GLU A 1114 24.98 28.84 8.13
N ASP A 1115 24.85 27.55 8.43
CA ASP A 1115 25.95 26.64 8.80
C ASP A 1115 26.79 26.18 7.59
N GLY A 1116 26.25 26.26 6.37
CA GLY A 1116 26.94 25.82 5.15
C GLY A 1116 27.02 24.29 4.98
N ILE A 1117 26.17 23.51 5.66
CA ILE A 1117 26.24 22.04 5.73
C ILE A 1117 24.89 21.42 5.41
N GLN A 1118 24.84 20.59 4.36
CA GLN A 1118 23.66 19.80 3.97
C GLN A 1118 23.44 18.64 4.94
N ARG A 1119 22.18 18.33 5.23
CA ARG A 1119 21.78 17.19 6.06
C ARG A 1119 20.53 16.49 5.53
N THR A 1120 20.24 15.26 5.96
CA THR A 1120 18.96 14.60 5.65
C THR A 1120 17.78 15.46 6.13
N SER A 1121 17.92 16.15 7.25
CA SER A 1121 16.94 17.13 7.75
C SER A 1121 16.83 18.40 6.90
N ALA A 1122 17.82 18.73 6.07
CA ALA A 1122 17.74 19.77 5.05
C ALA A 1122 17.01 19.31 3.79
N ASP A 1123 17.10 18.02 3.44
CA ASP A 1123 16.15 17.41 2.50
C ASP A 1123 14.74 17.35 3.10
N VAL A 1124 14.56 17.11 4.41
CA VAL A 1124 13.24 17.21 5.05
C VAL A 1124 12.68 18.63 4.97
N TRP A 1125 13.51 19.66 5.17
CA TRP A 1125 13.09 21.05 4.90
C TRP A 1125 12.79 21.29 3.44
N SER A 1126 13.64 20.81 2.52
CA SER A 1126 13.42 20.96 1.08
C SER A 1126 12.14 20.25 0.65
N PHE A 1127 11.82 19.11 1.28
CA PHE A 1127 10.56 18.38 1.17
C PHE A 1127 9.38 19.14 1.78
N GLY A 1128 9.56 19.84 2.91
CA GLY A 1128 8.55 20.73 3.48
C GLY A 1128 8.25 21.95 2.60
N LEU A 1129 9.28 22.56 2.00
CA LEU A 1129 9.13 23.60 0.97
C LEU A 1129 8.50 23.05 -0.31
N LEU A 1130 8.81 21.81 -0.67
CA LEU A 1130 8.23 21.11 -1.82
C LEU A 1130 6.74 20.79 -1.59
N LEU A 1131 6.36 20.38 -0.38
CA LEU A 1131 4.95 20.23 0.02
C LEU A 1131 4.24 21.61 0.03
N SER A 1132 4.90 22.67 0.51
CA SER A 1132 4.42 24.06 0.42
C SER A 1132 4.24 24.53 -1.04
N PHE A 1133 5.17 24.15 -1.91
CA PHE A 1133 5.08 24.39 -3.35
C PHE A 1133 3.89 23.64 -3.95
N ILE A 1134 3.72 22.35 -3.64
CA ILE A 1134 2.62 21.54 -4.17
C ILE A 1134 1.27 22.07 -3.68
N ILE A 1135 1.07 22.32 -2.38
CA ILE A 1135 -0.22 22.76 -1.84
C ILE A 1135 -0.64 24.15 -2.34
N SER A 1136 0.32 24.98 -2.76
CA SER A 1136 0.06 26.31 -3.33
C SER A 1136 0.07 26.36 -4.85
N ASP A 1137 0.16 25.23 -5.56
CA ASP A 1137 0.42 25.15 -7.02
C ASP A 1137 1.63 25.96 -7.49
N GLY A 1138 2.62 26.15 -6.61
CA GLY A 1138 3.77 27.02 -6.88
C GLY A 1138 3.45 28.52 -6.89
N LYS A 1139 2.29 28.96 -6.35
CA LYS A 1139 1.82 30.36 -6.38
C LYS A 1139 2.13 31.17 -5.10
N ASN A 1140 2.43 30.54 -3.97
CA ASN A 1140 2.68 31.26 -2.71
C ASN A 1140 3.99 32.09 -2.73
N SER A 1141 4.22 32.93 -1.71
CA SER A 1141 5.35 33.87 -1.73
C SER A 1141 6.72 33.18 -1.60
N GLU A 1142 6.70 31.97 -1.05
CA GLU A 1142 7.81 31.09 -0.76
C GLU A 1142 8.22 30.25 -1.98
N SER A 1143 7.26 29.72 -2.76
CA SER A 1143 7.50 28.95 -3.99
C SER A 1143 8.28 29.73 -5.06
N GLN A 1144 8.20 31.06 -5.04
CA GLN A 1144 8.90 31.97 -5.94
C GLN A 1144 10.43 31.77 -5.92
N VAL A 1145 11.00 31.15 -4.88
CA VAL A 1145 12.44 30.82 -4.83
C VAL A 1145 12.87 29.75 -5.83
N TYR A 1146 11.95 28.90 -6.30
CA TYR A 1146 12.21 27.91 -7.35
C TYR A 1146 12.10 28.48 -8.78
N GLY A 1147 11.48 29.66 -8.93
CA GLY A 1147 11.17 30.25 -10.25
C GLY A 1147 12.21 31.21 -10.82
N GLN A 1148 13.17 31.69 -10.03
CA GLN A 1148 14.26 32.54 -10.54
C GLN A 1148 15.63 31.97 -10.20
N ARG A 1149 16.43 31.69 -11.24
CA ARG A 1149 17.75 31.00 -11.19
C ARG A 1149 18.79 31.58 -10.21
N LYS A 1150 18.57 32.78 -9.66
CA LYS A 1150 19.31 33.36 -8.51
C LYS A 1150 18.40 34.21 -7.62
N SER A 1151 17.27 33.65 -7.14
CA SER A 1151 16.45 34.34 -6.14
C SER A 1151 17.31 34.69 -4.92
N LYS A 1152 17.53 35.99 -4.71
CA LYS A 1152 18.17 36.51 -3.49
C LYS A 1152 17.22 36.50 -2.28
N LYS A 1153 15.92 36.31 -2.53
CA LYS A 1153 14.88 36.22 -1.52
C LYS A 1153 14.92 34.78 -0.97
N ARG A 1154 15.37 34.63 0.28
CA ARG A 1154 15.52 33.34 0.97
C ARG A 1154 14.26 33.06 1.78
N VAL A 1155 13.78 31.81 1.78
CA VAL A 1155 12.71 31.41 2.70
C VAL A 1155 13.33 31.04 4.04
N SER A 1156 13.26 31.94 5.02
CA SER A 1156 13.69 31.66 6.40
C SER A 1156 12.57 31.03 7.26
N THR A 1157 11.31 31.20 6.85
CA THR A 1157 10.12 30.59 7.46
C THR A 1157 9.09 30.36 6.37
N VAL A 1158 8.46 29.19 6.31
CA VAL A 1158 7.25 28.98 5.51
C VAL A 1158 6.04 29.35 6.35
N ARG A 1159 5.24 30.30 5.89
CA ARG A 1159 3.99 30.65 6.56
C ARG A 1159 2.90 29.72 6.06
N ALA A 1160 2.52 28.79 6.92
CA ALA A 1160 1.45 27.85 6.62
C ALA A 1160 0.10 28.60 6.65
N GLU A 1161 -0.45 28.89 5.46
CA GLU A 1161 -1.62 29.76 5.28
C GLU A 1161 -2.86 29.20 5.98
N THR A 1162 -3.80 30.08 6.32
CA THR A 1162 -4.99 29.74 7.13
C THR A 1162 -5.84 28.63 6.50
N GLU A 1163 -5.96 28.62 5.18
CA GLU A 1163 -6.76 27.68 4.39
C GLU A 1163 -6.10 26.33 4.07
N TRP A 1164 -4.81 26.10 4.39
CA TRP A 1164 -4.18 24.81 4.11
C TRP A 1164 -4.69 23.70 5.06
N GLU A 1165 -4.96 22.51 4.51
CA GLU A 1165 -5.48 21.37 5.26
C GLU A 1165 -4.58 21.01 6.47
N ALA A 1166 -5.18 20.83 7.65
CA ALA A 1166 -4.46 20.75 8.92
C ALA A 1166 -3.33 19.70 8.94
N THR A 1167 -3.50 18.56 8.27
CA THR A 1167 -2.49 17.49 8.22
C THR A 1167 -1.24 17.94 7.47
N ILE A 1168 -1.39 18.45 6.25
CA ILE A 1168 -0.29 18.99 5.45
C ILE A 1168 0.24 20.28 6.06
N LYS A 1169 -0.62 21.12 6.64
CA LYS A 1169 -0.23 22.36 7.29
C LYS A 1169 0.69 22.11 8.49
N SER A 1170 0.37 21.12 9.32
CA SER A 1170 1.29 20.65 10.37
C SER A 1170 2.55 20.08 9.72
N LEU A 1171 2.42 19.17 8.75
CA LEU A 1171 3.59 18.51 8.16
C LEU A 1171 4.57 19.51 7.51
N VAL A 1172 4.09 20.47 6.72
CA VAL A 1172 4.89 21.55 6.15
C VAL A 1172 5.54 22.36 7.26
N ARG A 1173 4.79 22.81 8.27
CA ARG A 1173 5.34 23.58 9.40
C ARG A 1173 6.40 22.80 10.17
N ASP A 1174 6.17 21.51 10.40
CA ASP A 1174 7.04 20.64 11.19
C ASP A 1174 8.32 20.32 10.37
N CYS A 1175 8.19 20.05 9.06
CA CYS A 1175 9.31 19.86 8.12
C CYS A 1175 10.10 21.14 7.86
N THR A 1176 9.44 22.29 7.79
CA THR A 1176 10.07 23.61 7.63
C THR A 1176 10.11 24.38 8.94
N ASP A 1177 10.25 23.68 10.07
CA ASP A 1177 10.64 24.34 11.30
C ASP A 1177 12.08 24.82 11.13
N VAL A 1178 12.33 26.09 11.46
CA VAL A 1178 13.67 26.68 11.47
C VAL A 1178 14.59 25.89 12.40
N LYS A 1179 14.02 25.28 13.44
CA LYS A 1179 14.70 24.32 14.31
C LYS A 1179 14.67 22.92 13.68
N VAL A 1180 15.80 22.59 13.06
CA VAL A 1180 16.13 21.29 12.44
C VAL A 1180 15.65 20.07 13.25
N ALA A 1181 15.77 20.10 14.58
CA ALA A 1181 15.43 18.96 15.46
C ALA A 1181 13.92 18.69 15.63
N ASN A 1182 13.05 19.64 15.27
CA ASN A 1182 11.60 19.47 15.29
C ASN A 1182 11.07 18.75 14.03
N ARG A 1183 11.93 18.57 13.02
CA ARG A 1183 11.55 18.01 11.73
C ARG A 1183 11.39 16.49 11.80
N PRO A 1184 10.31 15.92 11.23
CA PRO A 1184 10.06 14.48 11.26
C PRO A 1184 11.03 13.71 10.35
N THR A 1185 11.21 12.41 10.61
CA THR A 1185 11.98 11.54 9.69
C THR A 1185 11.16 11.20 8.44
N PHE A 1186 11.82 10.94 7.31
CA PHE A 1186 11.14 10.50 6.08
C PHE A 1186 10.29 9.23 6.28
N LYS A 1187 10.71 8.33 7.18
CA LYS A 1187 9.97 7.11 7.54
C LYS A 1187 8.66 7.40 8.28
N ASP A 1188 8.67 8.37 9.19
CA ASP A 1188 7.47 8.82 9.91
C ASP A 1188 6.53 9.61 8.98
N MET A 1189 7.09 10.42 8.08
CA MET A 1189 6.33 11.14 7.07
C MET A 1189 5.64 10.19 6.09
N ALA A 1190 6.35 9.18 5.58
CA ALA A 1190 5.78 8.18 4.68
C ALA A 1190 4.57 7.46 5.29
N LYS A 1191 4.65 7.08 6.59
CA LYS A 1191 3.53 6.48 7.31
C LYS A 1191 2.35 7.45 7.48
N LYS A 1192 2.60 8.70 7.88
CA LYS A 1192 1.56 9.72 8.05
C LYS A 1192 0.87 10.06 6.71
N LEU A 1193 1.65 10.28 5.65
CA LEU A 1193 1.15 10.61 4.32
C LEU A 1193 0.45 9.45 3.65
N MET A 1194 0.91 8.20 3.81
CA MET A 1194 0.23 7.02 3.28
C MET A 1194 -1.16 6.87 3.91
N ARG A 1195 -1.26 6.96 5.24
CA ARG A 1195 -2.54 6.88 5.95
C ARG A 1195 -3.50 7.99 5.50
N LYS A 1196 -3.04 9.26 5.42
CA LYS A 1196 -3.91 10.34 4.96
C LYS A 1196 -4.22 10.28 3.46
N ALA A 1197 -3.33 9.73 2.61
CA ALA A 1197 -3.64 9.47 1.20
C ALA A 1197 -4.79 8.46 1.03
N GLU A 1198 -4.86 7.44 1.90
CA GLU A 1198 -5.94 6.45 1.91
C GLU A 1198 -7.24 7.02 2.50
N GLU A 1199 -7.15 7.83 3.55
CA GLU A 1199 -8.27 8.59 4.10
C GLU A 1199 -8.82 9.57 3.04
N THR A 1200 -7.99 10.41 2.42
CA THR A 1200 -8.41 11.37 1.38
C THR A 1200 -8.84 10.73 0.07
N ARG A 1201 -8.37 9.53 -0.27
CA ARG A 1201 -8.94 8.76 -1.39
C ARG A 1201 -10.36 8.24 -1.08
N LYS A 1202 -10.70 8.02 0.20
CA LYS A 1202 -12.07 7.72 0.63
C LYS A 1202 -12.91 8.98 0.78
N GLU A 1203 -12.36 10.05 1.37
CA GLU A 1203 -13.01 11.36 1.50
C GLU A 1203 -13.35 11.92 0.11
N LYS A 1204 -12.44 11.87 -0.86
CA LYS A 1204 -12.72 12.30 -2.25
C LYS A 1204 -13.70 11.38 -2.98
N TRP A 1205 -13.76 10.09 -2.63
CA TRP A 1205 -14.83 9.20 -3.10
C TRP A 1205 -16.21 9.59 -2.54
N MET A 1206 -16.25 10.16 -1.33
CA MET A 1206 -17.46 10.71 -0.71
C MET A 1206 -17.74 12.16 -1.13
N GLU A 1207 -16.73 12.97 -1.46
CA GLU A 1207 -16.88 14.35 -1.95
C GLU A 1207 -17.23 14.38 -3.45
N ASP A 1208 -16.74 13.46 -4.29
CA ASP A 1208 -17.28 13.31 -5.66
C ASP A 1208 -18.75 12.81 -5.63
N GLU A 1209 -19.19 12.18 -4.53
CA GLU A 1209 -20.61 11.89 -4.22
C GLU A 1209 -21.33 13.16 -3.74
N VAL A 1210 -20.76 13.91 -2.80
CA VAL A 1210 -21.38 15.10 -2.18
C VAL A 1210 -21.39 16.31 -3.10
N ASP A 1211 -20.40 16.56 -3.97
CA ASP A 1211 -20.42 17.69 -4.94
C ASP A 1211 -21.35 17.39 -6.13
N HIS A 1212 -21.66 16.11 -6.40
CA HIS A 1212 -22.77 15.75 -7.29
C HIS A 1212 -24.13 16.05 -6.65
N TYR A 1213 -24.22 15.90 -5.33
CA TYR A 1213 -25.30 16.43 -4.51
C TYR A 1213 -25.04 17.86 -4.03
N GLY A 1214 -23.97 18.53 -4.49
CA GLY A 1214 -23.44 19.84 -4.01
C GLY A 1214 -24.00 21.02 -4.78
N MET A 1215 -24.64 20.70 -5.91
CA MET A 1215 -26.03 21.12 -6.06
C MET A 1215 -26.91 20.59 -4.89
N GLN A 1216 -26.68 21.14 -3.68
CA GLN A 1216 -27.27 20.82 -2.34
C GLN A 1216 -26.43 20.11 -1.23
N GLU A 1217 -25.18 20.52 -0.94
CA GLU A 1217 -24.60 20.68 0.43
C GLU A 1217 -23.09 21.00 0.42
#